data_AF-A0A814IZE8-F1
#
_entry.id   AF-A0A814IZE8-F1
#
_cell.length_a   1.000
_cell.length_b   1.000
_cell.length_c   1.000
_cell.angle_alpha   90.00
_cell.angle_beta   90.00
_cell.angle_gamma   90.00
#
_symmetry.space_group_name_H-M   'P 1'
#
loop_
_entity.id
_entity.type
_entity.pdbx_description
1 polymer ?
#
loop_
_entity_poly.entity_id
_entity_poly.type
_entity_poly.pdbx_seq_one_letter_code
_entity_poly.pdbx_strand_id
1 'polypeptide(L)'
;MATYFKTPFTIGEPTHYVELKVPKLDNASSNNIICCVDVSGSMSGAPIRNVCEVLRDIYRRTQIEYPLFTYNTTANTTQTIKSVENRDLVANGGTSFSSVFTAIQNHLVNNQKSTTFIFMTDGQDTDSKEALKRAIQMLKFSISGLSKAVTVVFHVIGFGDVNNDFLNEVRQFGNKEGLFRYSTASAELQNNFNDMFEYAMSAKEYTIVINGKSYTANSNDETVGFLIENLNMDTAATTTTEITLKSSDSESKIPLVLVENPRPIQVVRALNLVSPDNAETVHQIRTFLNSIVPTGSRDLMEKLELEQIKKEIDERMMEYTNLFTQIKMGQVPEQVKLKLSALRHDATFANAQRRKKLDLRINKNVDYFRKTDISGILEGYKKSIDQQGWNDIKEQKADWVCSYSKDDIYEMMRKSPDNIMCLGILIEQNEEAITSPTKGLKLLDVSNTIISYDAFIAAMTYAKNSAQQQQQQQTNETNGICHIVGQSHEKINAVIPLYINYEHMKRIRILEGIWLGYLYTLDSYGYDREQEIGLLKLLHDIIMVREETTRSQQIIKELEKVCHFIITESIGFKSAYGEKTYDNYLQSIHGRQISTYDLSIPLMIGYLKNDLKNVLMPVYYEYIRQCLRKKPPTDRNAIIDRLLYGDESRREKRVANNADTTFVNINEQDPDYVEESFIKYFHDEMCKPLELIPETNSGEDRKLISPDAENDFIKNFLQTHHLDVPAVIKNMLKYAQMDENYVENNLDYDELRKELLMILHFDAIVPNNVTKSNVLTFVDEKLQGNRDNSVMFNFTSETIRIVTYKLLTAKTLEGFGGLLRKYCPKRCGPVFTELVKGLLTVPPTVQNATLNKEKLVSLLTNKVGYSNLYTNAISRFCWQPLADVNIDTLAEIVGKTELRAIEKGNLGSDVLHCYRVSNILNHHGYGNYNPNMNNIYKFSGYNDRH
;
A
#
# COMPACT_ATOMS: atom_id res chain seq x y z
N MET A 1 23.17 6.61 20.03
CA MET A 1 23.36 7.92 19.36
C MET A 1 23.21 7.71 17.86
N ALA A 2 22.04 7.97 17.29
CA ALA A 2 21.81 7.84 15.85
C ALA A 2 21.20 9.15 15.33
N THR A 3 22.09 10.08 14.94
CA THR A 3 21.73 11.30 14.22
C THR A 3 21.72 10.98 12.73
N TYR A 4 20.54 10.99 12.11
CA TYR A 4 20.40 10.80 10.67
C TYR A 4 20.37 12.18 10.00
N PHE A 5 21.40 12.49 9.21
CA PHE A 5 21.45 13.70 8.39
C PHE A 5 21.31 13.35 6.92
N LYS A 6 20.50 14.14 6.19
CA LYS A 6 20.44 14.13 4.72
C LYS A 6 21.01 15.46 4.22
N THR A 7 22.32 15.54 4.06
CA THR A 7 22.95 16.55 3.19
C THR A 7 24.14 15.93 2.47
N PRO A 8 24.35 16.22 1.16
CA PRO A 8 25.57 15.83 0.46
C PRO A 8 26.80 16.54 1.03
N PHE A 9 27.99 15.95 0.85
CA PHE A 9 29.26 16.51 1.30
C PHE A 9 30.33 16.26 0.23
N THR A 10 31.24 17.22 0.02
CA THR A 10 32.35 17.11 -0.93
C THR A 10 33.63 17.58 -0.27
N ILE A 11 34.63 16.70 -0.17
CA ILE A 11 35.93 17.02 0.44
C ILE A 11 36.67 17.99 -0.48
N GLY A 12 36.85 19.24 -0.04
CA GLY A 12 37.57 20.30 -0.78
C GLY A 12 36.80 21.61 -0.92
N GLU A 13 35.50 21.64 -0.64
CA GLU A 13 34.68 22.86 -0.61
C GLU A 13 34.45 23.38 0.84
N PRO A 14 34.29 24.70 1.05
CA PRO A 14 34.10 25.28 2.39
C PRO A 14 32.69 24.99 2.95
N THR A 15 32.56 23.88 3.68
CA THR A 15 31.34 23.53 4.42
C THR A 15 31.33 24.11 5.83
N HIS A 16 30.17 24.59 6.29
CA HIS A 16 30.03 25.19 7.61
C HIS A 16 29.14 24.30 8.51
N TYR A 17 29.62 24.02 9.73
CA TYR A 17 28.86 23.34 10.77
C TYR A 17 28.19 24.37 11.68
N VAL A 18 26.87 24.25 11.86
CA VAL A 18 26.09 25.12 12.75
C VAL A 18 25.52 24.29 13.89
N GLU A 19 25.84 24.65 15.12
CA GLU A 19 25.32 24.02 16.33
C GLU A 19 24.39 25.00 17.05
N LEU A 20 23.12 24.63 17.22
CA LEU A 20 22.10 25.46 17.87
C LEU A 20 21.75 24.90 19.24
N LYS A 21 21.81 25.74 20.27
CA LYS A 21 21.33 25.40 21.61
C LYS A 21 19.82 25.62 21.70
N VAL A 22 19.06 24.58 22.01
CA VAL A 22 17.61 24.61 22.12
C VAL A 22 17.19 24.69 23.59
N PRO A 23 16.20 25.53 23.97
CA PRO A 23 15.73 25.61 25.34
C PRO A 23 15.19 24.26 25.85
N LYS A 24 15.63 23.84 27.04
CA LYS A 24 15.05 22.73 27.80
C LYS A 24 13.63 23.11 28.22
N LEU A 25 12.62 22.51 27.59
CA LEU A 25 11.26 22.52 28.12
C LEU A 25 11.12 21.46 29.21
N ASP A 26 10.43 21.80 30.31
CA ASP A 26 10.21 20.91 31.44
C ASP A 26 9.54 19.59 30.99
N ASN A 27 10.19 18.46 31.30
CA ASN A 27 9.86 17.10 30.86
C ASN A 27 8.51 16.53 31.36
N ALA A 28 7.63 17.34 31.94
CA ALA A 28 6.46 16.85 32.66
C ALA A 28 5.13 16.85 31.85
N SER A 29 5.04 17.48 30.67
CA SER A 29 3.71 17.81 30.12
C SER A 29 3.38 17.45 28.67
N SER A 30 4.25 16.85 27.84
CA SER A 30 3.96 16.84 26.39
C SER A 30 3.38 15.55 25.79
N ASN A 31 3.65 14.33 26.27
CA ASN A 31 3.18 13.11 25.58
C ASN A 31 2.35 12.17 26.49
N ASN A 32 1.04 12.10 26.28
CA ASN A 32 0.18 11.09 26.90
C ASN A 32 0.42 9.74 26.20
N ILE A 33 1.34 8.92 26.73
CA ILE A 33 1.69 7.61 26.15
C ILE A 33 0.83 6.52 26.78
N ILE A 34 0.26 5.66 25.94
CA ILE A 34 -0.57 4.51 26.35
C ILE A 34 -0.03 3.24 25.69
N CYS A 35 0.30 2.24 26.50
CA CYS A 35 0.75 0.94 26.01
C CYS A 35 -0.45 0.02 25.80
N CYS A 36 -0.61 -0.52 24.59
CA CYS A 36 -1.65 -1.49 24.23
C CYS A 36 -1.03 -2.86 24.03
N VAL A 37 -1.30 -3.82 24.92
CA VAL A 37 -0.64 -5.13 24.96
C VAL A 37 -1.65 -6.24 24.72
N ASP A 38 -1.38 -7.06 23.71
CA ASP A 38 -2.06 -8.32 23.46
C ASP A 38 -1.75 -9.31 24.60
N VAL A 39 -2.78 -9.88 25.18
CA VAL A 39 -2.71 -10.93 26.20
C VAL A 39 -3.49 -12.17 25.77
N SER A 40 -3.59 -12.43 24.47
CA SER A 40 -4.19 -13.64 23.89
C SER A 40 -3.43 -14.92 24.23
N GLY A 41 -4.02 -16.09 23.95
CA GLY A 41 -3.39 -17.38 24.24
C GLY A 41 -2.07 -17.62 23.52
N SER A 42 -1.87 -17.07 22.31
CA SER A 42 -0.61 -17.17 21.55
C SER A 42 0.55 -16.50 22.28
N MET A 43 0.28 -15.43 23.02
CA MET A 43 1.27 -14.69 23.81
C MET A 43 1.87 -15.51 24.97
N SER A 44 1.28 -16.67 25.30
CA SER A 44 1.72 -17.48 26.42
C SER A 44 3.16 -17.99 26.27
N GLY A 45 3.89 -18.03 27.38
CA GLY A 45 5.30 -18.47 27.40
C GLY A 45 6.28 -17.31 27.27
N ALA A 46 7.19 -17.38 26.31
CA ALA A 46 8.26 -16.40 26.14
C ALA A 46 7.76 -14.99 25.72
N PRO A 47 6.79 -14.84 24.77
CA PRO A 47 6.41 -13.52 24.27
C PRO A 47 5.90 -12.57 25.37
N ILE A 48 4.93 -13.01 26.19
CA ILE A 48 4.38 -12.17 27.27
C ILE A 48 5.41 -11.84 28.36
N ARG A 49 6.34 -12.77 28.65
CA ARG A 49 7.43 -12.53 29.62
C ARG A 49 8.35 -11.42 29.15
N ASN A 50 8.76 -11.44 27.88
CA ASN A 50 9.61 -10.40 27.31
C ASN A 50 8.91 -9.04 27.33
N VAL A 51 7.61 -8.98 26.98
CA VAL A 51 6.84 -7.73 27.05
C VAL A 51 6.79 -7.21 28.50
N CYS A 52 6.55 -8.08 29.48
CA CYS A 52 6.55 -7.68 30.90
C CYS A 52 7.92 -7.20 31.38
N GLU A 53 9.03 -7.84 30.97
CA GLU A 53 10.38 -7.39 31.28
C GLU A 53 10.68 -5.99 30.74
N VAL A 54 10.25 -5.70 29.51
CA VAL A 54 10.44 -4.37 28.92
C VAL A 54 9.62 -3.30 29.64
N LEU A 55 8.35 -3.58 29.93
CA LEU A 55 7.50 -2.65 30.68
C LEU A 55 8.04 -2.38 32.09
N ARG A 56 8.61 -3.40 32.75
CA ARG A 56 9.32 -3.23 34.03
C ARG A 56 10.54 -2.33 33.89
N ASP A 57 11.35 -2.55 32.87
CA ASP A 57 12.55 -1.74 32.63
C ASP A 57 12.17 -0.26 32.41
N ILE A 58 11.12 0.00 31.63
CA ILE A 58 10.61 1.36 31.41
C ILE A 58 10.11 2.00 32.70
N TYR A 59 9.32 1.28 33.51
CA TYR A 59 8.86 1.81 34.79
C TYR A 59 10.04 2.12 35.71
N ARG A 60 11.04 1.22 35.78
CA ARG A 60 12.26 1.43 36.59
C ARG A 60 13.07 2.65 36.13
N ARG A 61 13.21 2.85 34.81
CA ARG A 61 13.96 3.97 34.23
C ARG A 61 13.23 5.31 34.37
N THR A 62 11.93 5.33 34.11
CA THR A 62 11.15 6.58 34.02
C THR A 62 10.47 6.97 35.32
N GLN A 63 10.14 6.00 36.18
CA GLN A 63 9.29 6.18 37.37
C GLN A 63 7.90 6.80 37.08
N ILE A 64 7.45 6.75 35.82
CA ILE A 64 6.16 7.28 35.37
C ILE A 64 5.15 6.14 35.22
N GLU A 65 3.96 6.30 35.80
CA GLU A 65 2.86 5.32 35.71
C GLU A 65 2.05 5.49 34.42
N TYR A 66 2.61 5.06 33.28
CA TYR A 66 1.89 5.09 32.00
C TYR A 66 0.66 4.15 32.01
N PRO A 67 -0.50 4.57 31.46
CA PRO A 67 -1.66 3.70 31.27
C PRO A 67 -1.34 2.46 30.42
N LEU A 68 -1.88 1.32 30.83
CA LEU A 68 -1.69 0.02 30.18
C LEU A 68 -3.05 -0.57 29.79
N PHE A 69 -3.29 -0.71 28.49
CA PHE A 69 -4.46 -1.33 27.92
C PHE A 69 -4.12 -2.76 27.52
N THR A 70 -4.59 -3.74 28.30
CA THR A 70 -4.42 -5.15 27.94
C THR A 70 -5.64 -5.65 27.19
N TYR A 71 -5.47 -6.40 26.11
CA TYR A 71 -6.60 -6.92 25.34
C TYR A 71 -6.43 -8.38 24.94
N ASN A 72 -7.53 -9.12 24.99
CA ASN A 72 -7.69 -10.45 24.42
C ASN A 72 -9.03 -10.50 23.68
N THR A 73 -10.01 -11.30 24.13
CA THR A 73 -11.42 -11.19 23.73
C THR A 73 -12.09 -9.92 24.27
N THR A 74 -11.54 -9.30 25.33
CA THR A 74 -12.02 -8.03 25.89
C THR A 74 -10.84 -7.10 26.19
N ALA A 75 -11.08 -5.79 26.24
CA ALA A 75 -10.07 -4.81 26.61
C ALA A 75 -10.22 -4.37 28.08
N ASN A 76 -9.11 -4.33 28.81
CA ASN A 76 -9.03 -3.81 30.18
C ASN A 76 -8.14 -2.56 30.20
N THR A 77 -8.70 -1.44 30.66
CA THR A 77 -8.05 -0.12 30.70
C THR A 77 -7.72 0.38 32.11
N THR A 78 -7.90 -0.47 33.13
CA THR A 78 -7.74 -0.09 34.55
C THR A 78 -6.31 -0.21 35.07
N GLN A 79 -5.39 -0.73 34.25
CA GLN A 79 -4.03 -1.04 34.66
C GLN A 79 -3.04 0.06 34.20
N THR A 80 -1.89 0.11 34.87
CA THR A 80 -0.73 0.92 34.48
C THR A 80 0.48 0.02 34.38
N ILE A 81 1.58 0.49 33.78
CA ILE A 81 2.81 -0.31 33.68
C ILE A 81 3.43 -0.69 35.04
N LYS A 82 2.99 -0.06 36.14
CA LYS A 82 3.35 -0.48 37.50
C LYS A 82 2.74 -1.82 37.88
N SER A 83 1.59 -2.19 37.31
CA SER A 83 0.92 -3.46 37.61
C SER A 83 1.79 -4.68 37.27
N VAL A 84 2.69 -4.52 36.30
CA VAL A 84 3.61 -5.59 35.87
C VAL A 84 4.93 -5.62 36.64
N GLU A 85 5.17 -4.67 37.56
CA GLU A 85 6.41 -4.58 38.34
C GLU A 85 6.73 -5.89 39.07
N ASN A 86 5.73 -6.46 39.74
CA ASN A 86 5.89 -7.61 40.63
C ASN A 86 5.18 -8.89 40.14
N ARG A 87 4.50 -8.83 38.98
CA ARG A 87 3.75 -9.96 38.42
C ARG A 87 3.70 -9.88 36.90
N ASP A 88 3.85 -11.00 36.21
CA ASP A 88 3.63 -11.06 34.76
C ASP A 88 2.13 -10.97 34.41
N LEU A 89 1.84 -10.41 33.24
CA LEU A 89 0.50 -10.45 32.65
C LEU A 89 0.09 -11.90 32.35
N VAL A 90 -1.20 -12.20 32.50
CA VAL A 90 -1.74 -13.54 32.23
C VAL A 90 -2.29 -13.58 30.81
N ALA A 91 -1.66 -14.39 29.97
CA ALA A 91 -2.06 -14.59 28.57
C ALA A 91 -3.17 -15.66 28.46
N ASN A 92 -4.34 -15.30 27.93
CA ASN A 92 -5.47 -16.19 27.64
C ASN A 92 -6.47 -15.59 26.62
N GLY A 93 -7.30 -16.43 26.00
CA GLY A 93 -8.36 -15.98 25.08
C GLY A 93 -7.88 -15.76 23.64
N GLY A 94 -8.73 -15.11 22.83
CA GLY A 94 -8.43 -14.72 21.44
C GLY A 94 -7.81 -13.33 21.33
N THR A 95 -7.60 -12.86 20.10
CA THR A 95 -7.04 -11.52 19.80
C THR A 95 -8.14 -10.66 19.16
N SER A 96 -8.81 -9.80 19.94
CA SER A 96 -9.88 -8.90 19.46
C SER A 96 -9.36 -7.48 19.30
N PHE A 97 -9.04 -7.08 18.06
CA PHE A 97 -8.70 -5.69 17.76
C PHE A 97 -9.92 -4.77 17.88
N SER A 98 -11.12 -5.29 17.64
CA SER A 98 -12.35 -4.49 17.79
C SER A 98 -12.55 -4.01 19.24
N SER A 99 -12.21 -4.85 20.23
CA SER A 99 -12.31 -4.53 21.65
C SER A 99 -11.35 -3.40 22.07
N VAL A 100 -10.09 -3.46 21.65
CA VAL A 100 -9.08 -2.45 21.98
C VAL A 100 -9.34 -1.13 21.25
N PHE A 101 -9.79 -1.17 19.99
CA PHE A 101 -10.17 0.06 19.27
C PHE A 101 -11.37 0.77 19.93
N THR A 102 -12.34 0.01 20.45
CA THR A 102 -13.46 0.57 21.23
C THR A 102 -12.97 1.20 22.54
N ALA A 103 -12.02 0.56 23.22
CA ALA A 103 -11.42 1.11 24.45
C ALA A 103 -10.64 2.41 24.18
N ILE A 104 -9.88 2.46 23.08
CA ILE A 104 -9.16 3.65 22.63
C ILE A 104 -10.13 4.77 22.27
N GLN A 105 -11.20 4.46 21.54
CA GLN A 105 -12.26 5.41 21.23
C GLN A 105 -12.80 6.05 22.52
N ASN A 106 -13.19 5.24 23.51
CA ASN A 106 -13.70 5.74 24.78
C ASN A 106 -12.65 6.60 25.51
N HIS A 107 -11.36 6.24 25.44
CA HIS A 107 -10.30 7.05 26.03
C HIS A 107 -10.16 8.42 25.36
N LEU A 108 -10.10 8.47 24.03
CA LEU A 108 -9.94 9.71 23.27
C LEU A 108 -11.13 10.66 23.44
N VAL A 109 -12.34 10.12 23.55
CA VAL A 109 -13.55 10.91 23.81
C VAL A 109 -13.51 11.55 25.19
N ASN A 110 -13.06 10.80 26.21
CA ASN A 110 -12.94 11.29 27.58
C ASN A 110 -11.71 12.19 27.80
N ASN A 111 -10.64 12.02 27.03
CA ASN A 111 -9.37 12.72 27.17
C ASN A 111 -8.92 13.34 25.83
N GLN A 112 -9.26 14.62 25.62
CA GLN A 112 -8.91 15.38 24.43
C GLN A 112 -7.48 15.94 24.48
N LYS A 113 -6.49 15.08 24.72
CA LYS A 113 -5.05 15.44 24.75
C LYS A 113 -4.30 14.69 23.67
N SER A 114 -3.19 15.27 23.21
CA SER A 114 -2.26 14.59 22.29
C SER A 114 -1.78 13.28 22.90
N THR A 115 -2.06 12.17 22.21
CA THR A 115 -1.92 10.82 22.77
C THR A 115 -1.20 9.90 21.79
N THR A 116 -0.23 9.15 22.31
CA THR A 116 0.57 8.20 21.56
C THR A 116 0.26 6.79 22.05
N PHE A 117 -0.25 5.93 21.16
CA PHE A 117 -0.52 4.52 21.45
C PHE A 117 0.64 3.65 20.96
N ILE A 118 1.09 2.72 21.79
CA ILE A 118 2.11 1.72 21.42
C ILE A 118 1.47 0.34 21.47
N PHE A 119 1.16 -0.23 20.31
CA PHE A 119 0.56 -1.54 20.14
C PHE A 119 1.59 -2.66 20.11
N MET A 120 1.29 -3.77 20.77
CA MET A 120 2.12 -4.98 20.83
C MET A 120 1.25 -6.21 20.66
N THR A 121 1.54 -7.05 19.68
CA THR A 121 0.72 -8.23 19.34
C THR A 121 1.53 -9.31 18.64
N ASP A 122 1.14 -10.57 18.90
CA ASP A 122 1.66 -11.75 18.20
C ASP A 122 0.62 -12.53 17.38
N GLY A 123 -0.63 -12.06 17.40
CA GLY A 123 -1.77 -12.74 16.82
C GLY A 123 -2.47 -11.95 15.73
N GLN A 124 -3.34 -12.63 15.00
CA GLN A 124 -4.25 -12.04 14.03
C GLN A 124 -5.63 -11.82 14.66
N ASP A 125 -6.42 -10.89 14.12
CA ASP A 125 -7.77 -10.62 14.61
C ASP A 125 -8.63 -11.90 14.58
N THR A 126 -9.24 -12.24 15.72
CA THR A 126 -10.15 -13.38 15.84
C THR A 126 -11.63 -12.98 15.70
N ASP A 127 -11.94 -11.69 15.55
CA ASP A 127 -13.32 -11.22 15.36
C ASP A 127 -13.81 -11.36 13.91
N SER A 128 -15.11 -11.18 13.70
CA SER A 128 -15.66 -11.13 12.34
C SER A 128 -15.18 -9.89 11.59
N LYS A 129 -14.94 -10.03 10.28
CA LYS A 129 -14.48 -8.93 9.42
C LYS A 129 -15.40 -7.71 9.49
N GLU A 130 -16.70 -7.92 9.66
CA GLU A 130 -17.70 -6.85 9.80
C GLU A 130 -17.56 -6.13 11.15
N ALA A 131 -17.28 -6.84 12.24
CA ALA A 131 -17.09 -6.24 13.55
C ALA A 131 -15.81 -5.39 13.58
N LEU A 132 -14.71 -5.91 13.04
CA LEU A 132 -13.46 -5.19 12.89
C LEU A 132 -13.63 -3.93 12.04
N LYS A 133 -14.26 -4.04 10.86
CA LYS A 133 -14.51 -2.91 9.96
C LYS A 133 -15.34 -1.82 10.63
N ARG A 134 -16.38 -2.19 11.40
CA ARG A 134 -17.19 -1.23 12.18
C ARG A 134 -16.36 -0.51 13.25
N ALA A 135 -15.54 -1.24 14.00
CA ALA A 135 -14.68 -0.65 15.03
C ALA A 135 -13.66 0.34 14.43
N ILE A 136 -13.02 -0.01 13.31
CA ILE A 136 -12.10 0.87 12.58
C ILE A 136 -12.80 2.14 12.10
N GLN A 137 -13.97 2.01 11.47
CA GLN A 137 -14.75 3.16 11.02
C GLN A 137 -15.12 4.09 12.17
N MET A 138 -15.48 3.52 13.33
CA MET A 138 -15.85 4.32 14.50
C MET A 138 -14.67 5.02 15.17
N LEU A 139 -13.51 4.35 15.22
CA LEU A 139 -12.27 4.96 15.67
C LEU A 139 -11.86 6.13 14.76
N LYS A 140 -11.82 5.90 13.43
CA LYS A 140 -11.48 6.95 12.44
C LYS A 140 -12.45 8.14 12.53
N PHE A 141 -13.75 7.88 12.71
CA PHE A 141 -14.76 8.94 12.91
C PHE A 141 -14.56 9.71 14.22
N SER A 142 -14.15 9.04 15.29
CA SER A 142 -13.90 9.69 16.58
C SER A 142 -12.65 10.57 16.52
N ILE A 143 -11.58 10.11 15.87
CA ILE A 143 -10.35 10.88 15.66
C ILE A 143 -10.62 12.12 14.80
N SER A 144 -11.41 12.01 13.73
CA SER A 144 -11.80 13.17 12.91
C SER A 144 -12.72 14.16 13.63
N GLY A 145 -13.29 13.76 14.78
CA GLY A 145 -14.04 14.62 15.68
C GLY A 145 -13.17 15.46 16.63
N LEU A 146 -11.88 15.16 16.77
CA LEU A 146 -10.99 15.87 17.68
C LEU A 146 -10.54 17.22 17.08
N SER A 147 -10.10 18.14 17.94
CA SER A 147 -9.51 19.42 17.52
C SER A 147 -8.24 19.19 16.70
N LYS A 148 -8.00 20.02 15.68
CA LYS A 148 -6.79 19.95 14.83
C LYS A 148 -5.47 20.10 15.61
N ALA A 149 -5.53 20.67 16.81
CA ALA A 149 -4.37 20.82 17.69
C ALA A 149 -4.00 19.53 18.46
N VAL A 150 -4.88 18.53 18.51
CA VAL A 150 -4.67 17.27 19.24
C VAL A 150 -4.03 16.25 18.30
N THR A 151 -2.81 15.80 18.59
CA THR A 151 -2.10 14.80 17.78
C THR A 151 -2.31 13.39 18.33
N VAL A 152 -2.74 12.46 17.49
CA VAL A 152 -2.91 11.05 17.82
C VAL A 152 -1.98 10.21 16.93
N VAL A 153 -1.10 9.43 17.57
CA VAL A 153 -0.10 8.59 16.88
C VAL A 153 -0.25 7.13 17.31
N PHE A 154 -0.13 6.20 16.36
CA PHE A 154 -0.16 4.76 16.61
C PHE A 154 1.16 4.11 16.21
N HIS A 155 1.97 3.71 17.19
CA HIS A 155 3.13 2.86 16.98
C HIS A 155 2.73 1.40 17.13
N VAL A 156 3.30 0.51 16.32
CA VAL A 156 2.92 -0.90 16.30
C VAL A 156 4.15 -1.79 16.28
N ILE A 157 4.20 -2.76 17.20
CA ILE A 157 5.19 -3.83 17.28
C ILE A 157 4.47 -5.16 17.05
N GLY A 158 4.78 -5.80 15.93
CA GLY A 158 4.37 -7.17 15.65
C GLY A 158 5.51 -8.15 15.94
N PHE A 159 5.20 -9.32 16.48
CA PHE A 159 6.18 -10.41 16.63
C PHE A 159 5.51 -11.75 16.36
N GLY A 160 6.23 -12.72 15.78
CA GLY A 160 5.61 -14.00 15.40
C GLY A 160 4.74 -13.94 14.14
N ASP A 161 3.65 -14.70 14.08
CA ASP A 161 2.82 -14.87 12.88
C ASP A 161 1.64 -13.87 12.83
N VAL A 162 1.96 -12.63 12.45
CA VAL A 162 1.00 -11.51 12.40
C VAL A 162 0.74 -11.03 10.97
N ASN A 163 -0.43 -10.44 10.76
CA ASN A 163 -0.77 -9.78 9.49
C ASN A 163 -0.08 -8.41 9.38
N ASN A 164 1.11 -8.39 8.80
CA ASN A 164 1.93 -7.19 8.67
C ASN A 164 1.25 -6.06 7.87
N ASP A 165 0.43 -6.39 6.86
CA ASP A 165 -0.29 -5.39 6.06
C ASP A 165 -1.34 -4.66 6.91
N PHE A 166 -2.08 -5.42 7.72
CA PHE A 166 -3.06 -4.85 8.65
C PHE A 166 -2.38 -4.00 9.73
N LEU A 167 -1.31 -4.49 10.36
CA LEU A 167 -0.57 -3.72 11.36
C LEU A 167 0.07 -2.44 10.78
N ASN A 168 0.49 -2.49 9.51
CA ASN A 168 0.93 -1.32 8.76
C ASN A 168 -0.22 -0.34 8.48
N GLU A 169 -1.47 -0.79 8.34
CA GLU A 169 -2.65 0.10 8.29
C GLU A 169 -2.93 0.75 9.65
N VAL A 170 -2.81 0.00 10.74
CA VAL A 170 -3.06 0.50 12.11
C VAL A 170 -2.18 1.70 12.45
N ARG A 171 -0.90 1.71 12.03
CA ARG A 171 0.00 2.86 12.27
C ARG A 171 -0.45 4.15 11.57
N GLN A 172 -1.37 4.05 10.60
CA GLN A 172 -1.93 5.16 9.83
C GLN A 172 -3.31 5.60 10.34
N PHE A 173 -3.85 5.01 11.41
CA PHE A 173 -5.16 5.40 11.95
C PHE A 173 -5.15 6.76 12.64
N GLY A 174 -3.99 7.19 13.11
CA GLY A 174 -3.79 8.51 13.72
C GLY A 174 -3.81 9.63 12.71
N ASN A 175 -3.87 10.88 13.18
CA ASN A 175 -3.70 12.05 12.32
C ASN A 175 -2.21 12.37 12.03
N LYS A 176 -1.29 11.68 12.72
CA LYS A 176 0.14 11.62 12.40
C LYS A 176 0.57 10.16 12.32
N GLU A 177 1.31 9.84 11.26
CA GLU A 177 1.78 8.48 10.96
C GLU A 177 2.76 7.98 12.03
N GLY A 178 2.55 6.76 12.51
CA GLY A 178 3.45 6.12 13.48
C GLY A 178 4.41 5.10 12.86
N LEU A 179 5.26 4.54 13.73
CA LEU A 179 6.26 3.53 13.37
C LEU A 179 5.69 2.13 13.45
N PHE A 180 6.13 1.27 12.52
CA PHE A 180 5.89 -0.17 12.57
C PHE A 180 7.21 -0.92 12.65
N ARG A 181 7.31 -1.86 13.59
CA ARG A 181 8.45 -2.77 13.74
C ARG A 181 7.95 -4.20 13.81
N TYR A 182 8.70 -5.10 13.17
CA TYR A 182 8.48 -6.53 13.22
C TYR A 182 9.71 -7.19 13.87
N SER A 183 9.49 -8.06 14.86
CA SER A 183 10.55 -8.77 15.57
C SER A 183 10.40 -10.28 15.38
N THR A 184 11.45 -10.94 14.86
CA THR A 184 11.47 -12.40 14.62
C THR A 184 11.96 -13.20 15.82
N ALA A 185 12.75 -12.57 16.70
CA ALA A 185 13.30 -13.18 17.90
C ALA A 185 12.90 -12.44 19.18
N SER A 186 12.81 -13.18 20.29
CA SER A 186 12.52 -12.66 21.64
C SER A 186 13.56 -11.65 22.13
N ALA A 187 14.85 -11.86 21.81
CA ALA A 187 15.94 -10.98 22.23
C ALA A 187 15.94 -9.63 21.49
N GLU A 188 15.46 -9.58 20.25
CA GLU A 188 15.34 -8.33 19.47
C GLU A 188 14.15 -7.49 19.94
N LEU A 189 13.16 -8.09 20.58
CA LEU A 189 11.95 -7.41 21.04
C LEU A 189 12.27 -6.31 22.07
N GLN A 190 13.22 -6.57 22.97
CA GLN A 190 13.62 -5.61 24.00
C GLN A 190 14.30 -4.38 23.41
N ASN A 191 15.19 -4.56 22.45
CA ASN A 191 15.83 -3.44 21.73
C ASN A 191 14.82 -2.68 20.86
N ASN A 192 14.01 -3.39 20.07
CA ASN A 192 13.00 -2.79 19.21
C ASN A 192 11.97 -1.98 20.00
N PHE A 193 11.58 -2.46 21.17
CA PHE A 193 10.69 -1.74 22.05
C PHE A 193 11.40 -0.54 22.66
N ASN A 194 12.60 -0.71 23.25
CA ASN A 194 13.32 0.41 23.86
C ASN A 194 13.57 1.53 22.86
N ASP A 195 13.97 1.20 21.62
CA ASP A 195 14.11 2.16 20.53
C ASP A 195 12.80 2.87 20.18
N MET A 196 11.67 2.14 20.18
CA MET A 196 10.36 2.70 19.87
C MET A 196 9.81 3.57 21.00
N PHE A 197 10.05 3.18 22.25
CA PHE A 197 9.68 3.95 23.42
C PHE A 197 10.53 5.21 23.51
N GLU A 198 11.85 5.10 23.28
CA GLU A 198 12.74 6.25 23.16
C GLU A 198 12.29 7.13 22.00
N TYR A 199 11.97 6.59 20.82
CA TYR A 199 11.42 7.38 19.71
C TYR A 199 10.12 8.12 20.08
N ALA A 200 9.16 7.43 20.71
CA ALA A 200 7.89 8.00 21.15
C ALA A 200 8.08 9.10 22.22
N MET A 201 9.16 9.01 23.00
CA MET A 201 9.59 10.04 23.95
C MET A 201 10.41 11.16 23.31
N SER A 202 11.09 10.91 22.19
CA SER A 202 12.24 11.71 21.74
C SER A 202 12.09 12.44 20.41
N ALA A 203 11.14 12.10 19.55
CA ALA A 203 11.05 12.74 18.23
C ALA A 203 10.57 14.21 18.29
N LYS A 204 11.51 15.14 18.54
CA LYS A 204 11.37 16.57 18.30
C LYS A 204 12.03 16.92 16.98
N GLU A 205 11.22 17.33 16.02
CA GLU A 205 11.69 17.80 14.72
C GLU A 205 12.03 19.30 14.83
N TYR A 206 13.26 19.64 14.44
CA TYR A 206 13.72 21.02 14.38
C TYR A 206 13.97 21.40 12.93
N THR A 207 13.34 22.48 12.49
CA THR A 207 13.58 23.07 11.17
C THR A 207 14.28 24.41 11.33
N ILE A 208 15.42 24.57 10.64
CA ILE A 208 16.08 25.87 10.48
C ILE A 208 15.85 26.38 9.05
N VAL A 209 15.60 27.67 8.91
CA VAL A 209 15.49 28.32 7.59
C VAL A 209 16.59 29.37 7.47
N ILE A 210 17.47 29.21 6.48
CA ILE A 210 18.58 30.12 6.18
C ILE A 210 18.51 30.49 4.69
N ASN A 211 18.46 31.79 4.40
CA ASN A 211 18.37 32.33 3.02
C ASN A 211 17.26 31.68 2.17
N GLY A 212 16.12 31.36 2.78
CA GLY A 212 14.97 30.72 2.11
C GLY A 212 15.08 29.20 1.91
N LYS A 213 16.20 28.56 2.29
CA LYS A 213 16.35 27.10 2.30
C LYS A 213 16.08 26.54 3.70
N SER A 214 15.25 25.49 3.77
CA SER A 214 14.95 24.79 5.01
C SER A 214 15.85 23.58 5.20
N TYR A 215 16.45 23.45 6.38
CA TYR A 215 17.22 22.28 6.80
C TYR A 215 16.53 21.68 8.02
N THR A 216 16.25 20.38 7.99
CA THR A 216 15.58 19.67 9.07
C THR A 216 16.54 18.72 9.77
N ALA A 217 16.47 18.68 11.09
CA ALA A 217 17.22 17.74 11.92
C ALA A 217 16.37 17.29 13.10
N ASN A 218 16.51 16.03 13.47
CA ASN A 218 15.92 15.47 14.69
C ASN A 218 17.02 15.37 15.74
N SER A 219 16.77 15.88 16.95
CA SER A 219 17.74 15.81 18.03
C SER A 219 17.08 15.70 19.40
N ASN A 220 17.75 14.98 20.27
CA ASN A 220 17.37 14.75 21.66
C ASN A 220 18.23 15.55 22.64
N ASP A 221 19.30 16.18 22.13
CA ASP A 221 20.25 16.93 22.93
C ASP A 221 19.82 18.38 23.11
N GLU A 222 20.42 19.07 24.10
CA GLU A 222 20.33 20.54 24.21
C GLU A 222 20.87 21.26 22.97
N THR A 223 21.55 20.54 22.08
CA THR A 223 22.22 21.06 20.90
C THR A 223 21.80 20.28 19.65
N VAL A 224 21.52 20.99 18.56
CA VAL A 224 21.21 20.41 17.24
C VAL A 224 22.24 20.88 16.24
N GLY A 225 22.90 19.94 15.56
CA GLY A 225 23.89 20.22 14.53
C GLY A 225 23.28 20.22 13.13
N PHE A 226 23.73 21.16 12.29
CA PHE A 226 23.36 21.25 10.87
C PHE A 226 24.65 21.41 10.04
N LEU A 227 24.69 20.76 8.87
CA LEU A 227 25.79 20.90 7.92
C LEU A 227 25.27 21.68 6.72
N ILE A 228 25.85 22.85 6.47
CA ILE A 228 25.35 23.84 5.50
C ILE A 228 26.38 24.04 4.40
N GLU A 229 25.95 23.88 3.15
CA GLU A 229 26.74 24.13 1.95
C GLU A 229 26.73 25.61 1.59
N ASN A 230 27.92 26.16 1.26
CA ASN A 230 28.15 27.52 0.73
C ASN A 230 27.32 28.62 1.40
N LEU A 231 27.74 29.02 2.60
CA LEU A 231 27.47 30.36 3.09
C LEU A 231 28.35 31.32 2.29
N ASN A 232 27.84 31.85 1.16
CA ASN A 232 28.44 33.02 0.51
C ASN A 232 28.26 34.21 1.47
N MET A 233 29.13 34.28 2.48
CA MET A 233 29.30 35.45 3.32
C MET A 233 30.19 36.40 2.53
N ASP A 234 29.58 37.32 1.78
CA ASP A 234 30.33 38.48 1.29
C ASP A 234 30.98 39.16 2.51
N THR A 235 32.30 39.24 2.48
CA THR A 235 33.20 39.54 3.60
C THR A 235 33.16 41.01 4.08
N ALA A 236 32.03 41.71 3.91
CA ALA A 236 31.94 43.14 4.21
C ALA A 236 30.65 43.62 4.92
N ALA A 237 29.74 42.74 5.35
CA ALA A 237 28.55 43.18 6.10
C ALA A 237 28.27 42.29 7.32
N THR A 238 28.65 42.81 8.49
CA THR A 238 28.16 42.44 9.83
C THR A 238 26.65 42.72 9.93
N THR A 239 25.84 41.94 9.22
CA THR A 239 24.39 41.88 9.43
C THR A 239 24.02 40.45 9.81
N THR A 240 23.68 40.29 11.08
CA THR A 240 23.13 39.08 11.69
C THR A 240 22.07 38.44 10.81
N THR A 241 22.35 37.29 10.21
CA THR A 241 21.35 36.43 9.59
C THR A 241 20.48 35.85 10.71
N GLU A 242 19.20 36.22 10.76
CA GLU A 242 18.23 35.61 11.68
C GLU A 242 17.93 34.18 11.22
N ILE A 243 18.14 33.18 12.09
CA ILE A 243 17.63 31.83 11.88
C ILE A 243 16.25 31.73 12.52
N THR A 244 15.26 31.27 11.77
CA THR A 244 13.97 30.86 12.34
C THR A 244 14.03 29.37 12.68
N LEU A 245 13.92 29.06 13.98
CA LEU A 245 13.76 27.70 14.50
C LEU A 245 12.27 27.42 14.69
N LYS A 246 11.75 26.42 13.97
CA LYS A 246 10.38 25.92 14.14
C LYS A 246 10.40 24.57 14.88
N SER A 247 9.65 24.50 15.98
CA SER A 247 9.31 23.29 16.74
C SER A 247 7.79 23.07 16.70
N SER A 248 7.30 21.89 17.08
CA SER A 248 5.86 21.59 17.15
C SER A 248 5.08 22.54 18.06
N ASP A 249 5.75 23.12 19.06
CA ASP A 249 5.11 23.86 20.14
C ASP A 249 5.49 25.37 20.14
N SER A 250 6.48 25.80 19.33
CA SER A 250 6.90 27.21 19.26
C SER A 250 7.76 27.56 18.04
N GLU A 251 7.73 28.84 17.64
CA GLU A 251 8.63 29.44 16.66
C GLU A 251 9.54 30.44 17.39
N SER A 252 10.85 30.29 17.25
CA SER A 252 11.83 31.18 17.88
C SER A 252 12.86 31.67 16.87
N LYS A 253 13.20 32.96 16.94
CA LYS A 253 14.25 33.57 16.12
C LYS A 253 15.55 33.59 16.91
N ILE A 254 16.62 33.04 16.34
CA ILE A 254 17.92 32.92 16.99
C ILE A 254 18.99 33.64 16.14
N PRO A 255 19.78 34.56 16.72
CA PRO A 255 20.88 35.21 16.01
C PRO A 255 22.06 34.24 15.82
N LEU A 256 22.60 34.17 14.59
CA LEU A 256 23.84 33.43 14.29
C LEU A 256 25.07 34.16 14.85
N VAL A 257 25.88 33.44 15.63
CA VAL A 257 27.21 33.88 16.06
C VAL A 257 28.24 32.97 15.41
N LEU A 258 29.11 33.53 14.56
CA LEU A 258 30.19 32.77 13.94
C LEU A 258 31.28 32.51 15.00
N VAL A 259 31.68 31.25 15.15
CA VAL A 259 32.79 30.88 16.05
C VAL A 259 34.05 30.77 15.20
N GLU A 260 34.97 31.73 15.35
CA GLU A 260 36.20 31.83 14.53
C GLU A 260 37.19 30.66 14.75
N ASN A 261 37.08 29.92 15.87
CA ASN A 261 37.94 28.78 16.19
C ASN A 261 37.10 27.60 16.73
N PRO A 262 36.77 26.58 15.90
CA PRO A 262 35.97 25.44 16.35
C PRO A 262 36.72 24.57 17.36
N ARG A 263 36.01 24.04 18.36
CA ARG A 263 36.62 23.15 19.36
C ARG A 263 37.04 21.82 18.73
N PRO A 264 38.11 21.17 19.20
CA PRO A 264 38.57 19.87 18.71
C PRO A 264 37.47 18.79 18.60
N ILE A 265 36.54 18.73 19.57
CA ILE A 265 35.43 17.77 19.57
C ILE A 265 34.45 18.01 18.41
N GLN A 266 34.22 19.26 18.02
CA GLN A 266 33.33 19.62 16.91
C GLN A 266 33.95 19.20 15.57
N VAL A 267 35.27 19.35 15.44
CA VAL A 267 36.03 18.89 14.26
C VAL A 267 36.02 17.36 14.15
N VAL A 268 36.20 16.64 15.26
CA VAL A 268 36.15 15.17 15.29
C VAL A 268 34.75 14.64 14.96
N ARG A 269 33.70 15.28 15.48
CA ARG A 269 32.31 14.92 15.15
C ARG A 269 31.99 15.16 13.67
N ALA A 270 32.52 16.23 13.07
CA ALA A 270 32.40 16.46 11.63
C ALA A 270 33.16 15.40 10.82
N LEU A 271 34.37 15.02 11.23
CA LEU A 271 35.17 13.96 10.58
C LEU A 271 34.50 12.58 10.64
N ASN A 272 33.79 12.27 11.73
CA ASN A 272 33.08 11.00 11.84
C ASN A 272 32.04 10.80 10.72
N LEU A 273 31.53 11.90 10.16
CA LEU A 273 30.55 11.92 9.08
C LEU A 273 31.17 11.72 7.69
N VAL A 274 32.51 11.66 7.57
CA VAL A 274 33.23 11.55 6.29
C VAL A 274 33.57 10.09 5.96
N SER A 275 33.29 9.67 4.72
CA SER A 275 33.61 8.34 4.19
C SER A 275 34.80 8.40 3.22
N PRO A 276 35.82 7.53 3.34
CA PRO A 276 36.99 7.52 2.45
C PRO A 276 36.79 6.66 1.19
N ASP A 277 37.26 7.16 0.05
CA ASP A 277 37.11 6.50 -1.25
C ASP A 277 38.34 5.67 -1.67
N ASN A 278 39.51 5.93 -1.07
CA ASN A 278 40.73 5.19 -1.35
C ASN A 278 41.70 5.19 -0.15
N ALA A 279 42.75 4.37 -0.23
CA ALA A 279 43.75 4.25 0.85
C ALA A 279 44.48 5.57 1.15
N GLU A 280 44.58 6.48 0.18
CA GLU A 280 45.18 7.80 0.35
C GLU A 280 44.25 8.72 1.15
N THR A 281 42.94 8.70 0.88
CA THR A 281 41.92 9.40 1.66
C THR A 281 41.83 8.87 3.10
N VAL A 282 41.91 7.54 3.28
CA VAL A 282 42.02 6.93 4.62
C VAL A 282 43.25 7.47 5.35
N HIS A 283 44.39 7.55 4.65
CA HIS A 283 45.62 8.07 5.24
C HIS A 283 45.52 9.56 5.58
N GLN A 284 44.87 10.37 4.73
CA GLN A 284 44.61 11.79 4.97
C GLN A 284 43.68 12.00 6.16
N ILE A 285 42.58 11.25 6.26
CA ILE A 285 41.65 11.31 7.41
C ILE A 285 42.37 10.91 8.69
N ARG A 286 43.16 9.84 8.70
CA ARG A 286 43.94 9.44 9.88
C ARG A 286 45.02 10.46 10.25
N THR A 287 45.69 11.05 9.26
CA THR A 287 46.70 12.09 9.50
C THR A 287 46.06 13.32 10.13
N PHE A 288 44.89 13.72 9.61
CA PHE A 288 44.13 14.85 10.13
C PHE A 288 43.55 14.55 11.52
N LEU A 289 42.98 13.37 11.75
CA LEU A 289 42.47 12.92 13.06
C LEU A 289 43.57 12.95 14.14
N ASN A 290 44.78 12.51 13.79
CA ASN A 290 45.94 12.52 14.67
C ASN A 290 46.52 13.93 14.90
N SER A 291 46.33 14.85 13.95
CA SER A 291 46.74 16.26 14.11
C SER A 291 45.87 17.05 15.08
N ILE A 292 44.65 16.56 15.39
CA ILE A 292 43.74 17.20 16.34
C ILE A 292 44.24 16.94 17.75
N VAL A 293 45.06 17.84 18.30
CA VAL A 293 45.52 17.74 19.68
C VAL A 293 44.47 18.36 20.62
N PRO A 294 44.05 17.69 21.70
CA PRO A 294 43.20 18.29 22.74
C PRO A 294 44.01 19.29 23.58
N THR A 295 44.50 20.35 22.93
CA THR A 295 45.16 21.48 23.60
C THR A 295 44.11 22.53 23.90
N GLY A 296 43.73 22.62 25.18
CA GLY A 296 42.85 23.69 25.68
C GLY A 296 41.57 23.24 26.40
N SER A 297 41.13 21.97 26.32
CA SER A 297 39.97 21.51 27.08
C SER A 297 40.33 21.30 28.56
N ARG A 298 39.65 22.02 29.46
CA ARG A 298 39.79 21.89 30.92
C ARG A 298 39.00 20.69 31.47
N ASP A 299 38.07 20.14 30.70
CA ASP A 299 37.18 19.07 31.13
C ASP A 299 37.71 17.68 30.73
N LEU A 300 37.79 16.78 31.72
CA LEU A 300 38.27 15.41 31.55
C LEU A 300 37.27 14.55 30.76
N MET A 301 35.96 14.84 30.89
CA MET A 301 34.91 14.08 30.18
C MET A 301 34.93 14.38 28.68
N GLU A 302 35.14 15.64 28.29
CA GLU A 302 35.28 16.03 26.88
C GLU A 302 36.53 15.40 26.24
N LYS A 303 37.62 15.24 27.00
CA LYS A 303 38.82 14.50 26.54
C LYS A 303 38.56 13.01 26.35
N LEU A 304 37.84 12.37 27.28
CA LEU A 304 37.49 10.95 27.19
C LEU A 304 36.55 10.69 26.01
N GLU A 305 35.55 11.56 25.80
CA GLU A 305 34.63 11.46 24.67
C GLU A 305 35.35 11.70 23.33
N LEU A 306 36.25 12.69 23.27
CA LEU A 306 37.08 12.96 22.09
C LEU A 306 37.98 11.77 21.74
N GLU A 307 38.63 11.17 22.74
CA GLU A 307 39.45 9.97 22.56
C GLU A 307 38.63 8.74 22.17
N GLN A 308 37.41 8.61 22.71
CA GLN A 308 36.51 7.50 22.34
C GLN A 308 36.03 7.62 20.89
N ILE A 309 35.59 8.80 20.45
CA ILE A 309 35.18 9.01 19.06
C ILE A 309 36.37 8.89 18.11
N LYS A 310 37.55 9.39 18.49
CA LYS A 310 38.78 9.17 17.72
C LYS A 310 39.09 7.69 17.57
N LYS A 311 39.00 6.93 18.66
CA LYS A 311 39.22 5.48 18.65
C LYS A 311 38.23 4.76 17.73
N GLU A 312 36.96 5.12 17.76
CA GLU A 312 35.95 4.55 16.86
C GLU A 312 36.24 4.87 15.39
N ILE A 313 36.64 6.10 15.08
CA ILE A 313 37.05 6.49 13.72
C ILE A 313 38.33 5.74 13.30
N ASP A 314 39.33 5.65 14.17
CA ASP A 314 40.59 4.96 13.87
C ASP A 314 40.41 3.44 13.72
N GLU A 315 39.54 2.81 14.51
CA GLU A 315 39.17 1.40 14.37
C GLU A 315 38.51 1.17 13.00
N ARG A 316 37.53 2.00 12.64
CA ARG A 316 36.89 1.99 11.31
C ARG A 316 37.91 2.20 10.19
N MET A 317 38.82 3.16 10.32
CA MET A 317 39.86 3.44 9.32
C MET A 317 40.94 2.35 9.27
N MET A 318 41.23 1.67 10.37
CA MET A 318 42.12 0.50 10.40
C MET A 318 41.49 -0.70 9.71
N GLU A 319 40.18 -0.90 9.82
CA GLU A 319 39.46 -1.90 9.02
C GLU A 319 39.59 -1.60 7.53
N TYR A 320 39.37 -0.36 7.09
CA TYR A 320 39.63 0.05 5.71
C TYR A 320 41.08 -0.17 5.29
N THR A 321 42.05 0.19 6.14
CA THR A 321 43.49 0.01 5.87
C THR A 321 43.86 -1.47 5.75
N ASN A 322 43.34 -2.33 6.63
CA ASN A 322 43.55 -3.77 6.60
C ASN A 322 42.93 -4.40 5.34
N LEU A 323 41.74 -3.95 4.95
CA LEU A 323 41.09 -4.39 3.71
C LEU A 323 41.93 -3.99 2.49
N PHE A 324 42.41 -2.74 2.41
CA PHE A 324 43.27 -2.28 1.32
C PHE A 324 44.66 -2.95 1.30
N THR A 325 45.20 -3.33 2.47
CA THR A 325 46.50 -4.02 2.58
C THR A 325 46.39 -5.50 2.23
N GLN A 326 45.31 -6.19 2.63
CA GLN A 326 45.03 -7.57 2.24
C GLN A 326 44.79 -7.70 0.73
N ILE A 327 44.19 -6.67 0.11
CA ILE A 327 44.09 -6.55 -1.36
C ILE A 327 45.48 -6.45 -2.02
N LYS A 328 46.43 -5.70 -1.43
CA LYS A 328 47.80 -5.55 -1.96
C LYS A 328 48.69 -6.79 -1.77
N MET A 329 48.40 -7.66 -0.79
CA MET A 329 49.22 -8.82 -0.44
C MET A 329 48.81 -10.14 -1.14
N GLY A 330 47.82 -10.13 -2.03
CA GLY A 330 47.51 -11.28 -2.90
C GLY A 330 46.96 -12.53 -2.20
N GLN A 331 46.65 -12.49 -0.91
CA GLN A 331 45.99 -13.58 -0.16
C GLN A 331 44.50 -13.25 -0.01
N VAL A 332 43.64 -13.85 -0.84
CA VAL A 332 42.21 -13.53 -0.84
C VAL A 332 41.36 -14.80 -0.73
N PRO A 333 40.86 -15.14 0.47
CA PRO A 333 39.69 -16.00 0.61
C PRO A 333 38.42 -15.25 0.16
N GLU A 334 37.53 -15.99 -0.49
CA GLU A 334 36.28 -15.59 -1.17
C GLU A 334 35.33 -14.71 -0.32
N GLN A 335 35.42 -14.78 1.01
CA GLN A 335 34.65 -13.96 1.95
C GLN A 335 35.02 -12.47 1.95
N VAL A 336 36.28 -12.12 1.67
CA VAL A 336 36.73 -10.71 1.60
C VAL A 336 36.27 -10.07 0.30
N LYS A 337 36.20 -10.84 -0.80
CA LYS A 337 35.58 -10.42 -2.06
C LYS A 337 34.08 -10.16 -1.89
N LEU A 338 33.38 -10.97 -1.10
CA LEU A 338 31.94 -10.79 -0.78
C LEU A 338 31.66 -9.57 0.10
N LYS A 339 32.53 -9.24 1.07
CA LYS A 339 32.40 -8.00 1.87
C LYS A 339 32.76 -6.73 1.09
N LEU A 340 33.79 -6.78 0.24
CA LEU A 340 34.14 -5.67 -0.66
C LEU A 340 33.12 -5.48 -1.79
N SER A 341 32.49 -6.55 -2.28
CA SER A 341 31.40 -6.46 -3.25
C SER A 341 30.11 -5.96 -2.61
N ALA A 342 29.78 -6.38 -1.38
CA ALA A 342 28.67 -5.81 -0.62
C ALA A 342 28.87 -4.31 -0.39
N LEU A 343 30.02 -3.87 0.13
CA LEU A 343 30.31 -2.44 0.33
C LEU A 343 30.42 -1.62 -0.97
N ARG A 344 30.78 -2.23 -2.10
CA ARG A 344 30.76 -1.57 -3.43
C ARG A 344 29.37 -1.54 -4.08
N HIS A 345 28.52 -2.55 -3.86
CA HIS A 345 27.14 -2.58 -4.34
C HIS A 345 26.15 -1.84 -3.42
N ASP A 346 26.58 -1.50 -2.20
CA ASP A 346 25.86 -0.66 -1.25
C ASP A 346 25.57 0.76 -1.78
N ALA A 347 26.34 1.22 -2.77
CA ALA A 347 26.18 2.54 -3.41
C ALA A 347 25.29 2.53 -4.67
N THR A 348 24.83 1.36 -5.14
CA THR A 348 24.13 1.26 -6.44
C THR A 348 22.64 0.94 -6.35
N PHE A 349 22.11 0.55 -5.19
CA PHE A 349 20.66 0.38 -5.06
C PHE A 349 19.99 1.74 -4.85
N ALA A 350 19.21 2.20 -5.82
CA ALA A 350 18.37 3.38 -5.66
C ALA A 350 17.31 3.16 -4.56
N ASN A 351 16.95 1.91 -4.27
CA ASN A 351 15.92 1.56 -3.30
C ASN A 351 16.38 0.54 -2.22
N ALA A 352 16.55 1.03 -0.99
CA ALA A 352 16.94 0.23 0.18
C ALA A 352 15.95 -0.89 0.56
N GLN A 353 14.66 -0.79 0.20
CA GLN A 353 13.68 -1.85 0.47
C GLN A 353 13.90 -3.08 -0.42
N ARG A 354 14.24 -2.86 -1.70
CA ARG A 354 14.51 -3.94 -2.66
C ARG A 354 15.77 -4.71 -2.27
N ARG A 355 16.79 -3.99 -1.78
CA ARG A 355 18.00 -4.56 -1.18
C ARG A 355 17.69 -5.47 0.01
N LYS A 356 16.94 -4.98 1.00
CA LYS A 356 16.54 -5.80 2.17
C LYS A 356 15.76 -7.05 1.74
N LYS A 357 14.90 -6.94 0.71
CA LYS A 357 14.17 -8.10 0.16
C LYS A 357 15.12 -9.13 -0.46
N LEU A 358 16.13 -8.69 -1.21
CA LEU A 358 17.14 -9.57 -1.78
C LEU A 358 17.99 -10.23 -0.69
N ASP A 359 18.47 -9.48 0.30
CA ASP A 359 19.28 -10.02 1.41
C ASP A 359 18.49 -11.07 2.21
N LEU A 360 17.21 -10.81 2.50
CA LEU A 360 16.32 -11.78 3.16
C LEU A 360 16.16 -13.06 2.34
N ARG A 361 16.01 -12.94 1.01
CA ARG A 361 15.92 -14.09 0.11
C ARG A 361 17.21 -14.89 0.07
N ILE A 362 18.35 -14.21 -0.07
CA ILE A 362 19.67 -14.84 -0.07
C ILE A 362 19.85 -15.61 1.23
N ASN A 363 19.61 -15.01 2.39
CA ASN A 363 19.75 -15.67 3.68
C ASN A 363 18.85 -16.91 3.80
N LYS A 364 17.57 -16.79 3.41
CA LYS A 364 16.62 -17.92 3.40
C LYS A 364 17.07 -19.06 2.49
N ASN A 365 17.55 -18.72 1.28
CA ASN A 365 17.94 -19.69 0.28
C ASN A 365 19.29 -20.34 0.62
N VAL A 366 20.24 -19.60 1.18
CA VAL A 366 21.51 -20.14 1.70
C VAL A 366 21.23 -21.22 2.76
N ASP A 367 20.30 -20.98 3.69
CA ASP A 367 19.93 -21.99 4.68
C ASP A 367 19.25 -23.22 4.05
N TYR A 368 18.39 -23.01 3.06
CA TYR A 368 17.73 -24.11 2.33
C TYR A 368 18.74 -24.97 1.55
N PHE A 369 19.66 -24.34 0.81
CA PHE A 369 20.67 -25.04 0.01
C PHE A 369 21.79 -25.63 0.86
N ARG A 370 22.05 -25.13 2.07
CA ARG A 370 22.94 -25.81 3.04
C ARG A 370 22.31 -27.06 3.64
N LYS A 371 21.00 -27.03 3.90
CA LYS A 371 20.26 -28.17 4.45
C LYS A 371 19.96 -29.24 3.40
N THR A 372 19.84 -28.84 2.14
CA THR A 372 19.58 -29.73 1.01
C THR A 372 20.90 -30.09 0.35
N ASP A 373 21.33 -31.35 0.45
CA ASP A 373 22.56 -31.83 -0.20
C ASP A 373 22.39 -31.93 -1.73
N ILE A 374 22.36 -30.79 -2.42
CA ILE A 374 22.16 -30.73 -3.88
C ILE A 374 23.26 -31.51 -4.60
N SER A 375 24.51 -31.38 -4.17
CA SER A 375 25.64 -32.09 -4.76
C SER A 375 25.47 -33.61 -4.62
N GLY A 376 25.04 -34.09 -3.45
CA GLY A 376 24.71 -35.50 -3.23
C GLY A 376 23.52 -35.98 -4.06
N ILE A 377 22.47 -35.16 -4.20
CA ILE A 377 21.30 -35.47 -5.05
C ILE A 377 21.73 -35.59 -6.53
N LEU A 378 22.52 -34.65 -7.04
CA LEU A 378 22.98 -34.67 -8.43
C LEU A 378 23.93 -35.84 -8.70
N GLU A 379 24.80 -36.18 -7.76
CA GLU A 379 25.72 -37.31 -7.89
C GLU A 379 25.00 -38.65 -7.77
N GLY A 380 24.02 -38.76 -6.86
CA GLY A 380 23.14 -39.92 -6.76
C GLY A 380 22.30 -40.10 -8.04
N TYR A 381 21.79 -39.00 -8.58
CA TYR A 381 21.04 -39.00 -9.82
C TYR A 381 21.91 -39.42 -11.02
N LYS A 382 23.11 -38.87 -11.17
CA LYS A 382 24.07 -39.27 -12.22
C LYS A 382 24.35 -40.78 -12.20
N LYS A 383 24.44 -41.39 -11.02
CA LYS A 383 24.62 -42.85 -10.84
C LYS A 383 23.36 -43.66 -11.18
N SER A 384 22.18 -43.05 -11.08
CA SER A 384 20.89 -43.70 -11.36
C SER A 384 20.50 -43.73 -12.84
N ILE A 385 21.20 -42.98 -13.70
CA ILE A 385 20.96 -42.99 -15.15
C ILE A 385 21.32 -44.38 -15.70
N ASP A 386 20.34 -45.04 -16.30
CA ASP A 386 20.49 -46.36 -16.87
C ASP A 386 21.23 -46.33 -18.22
N GLN A 387 21.56 -47.53 -18.73
CA GLN A 387 22.29 -47.64 -19.99
C GLN A 387 21.51 -47.05 -21.17
N GLN A 388 20.17 -47.12 -21.12
CA GLN A 388 19.31 -46.55 -22.16
C GLN A 388 19.36 -45.02 -22.15
N GLY A 389 19.23 -44.37 -20.99
CA GLY A 389 19.33 -42.91 -20.87
C GLY A 389 20.69 -42.38 -21.35
N TRP A 390 21.79 -43.10 -21.07
CA TRP A 390 23.11 -42.73 -21.61
C TRP A 390 23.22 -42.90 -23.13
N ASN A 391 22.54 -43.90 -23.71
CA ASN A 391 22.50 -44.07 -25.16
C ASN A 391 21.70 -42.93 -25.82
N ASP A 392 20.55 -42.56 -25.25
CA ASP A 392 19.71 -41.46 -25.74
C ASP A 392 20.47 -40.12 -25.74
N ILE A 393 21.22 -39.83 -24.67
CA ILE A 393 22.09 -38.63 -24.59
C ILE A 393 23.17 -38.68 -25.69
N LYS A 394 23.75 -39.86 -25.95
CA LYS A 394 24.85 -40.04 -26.92
C LYS A 394 24.38 -39.87 -28.37
N GLU A 395 23.14 -40.21 -28.69
CA GLU A 395 22.56 -39.99 -30.02
C GLU A 395 22.46 -38.49 -30.37
N GLN A 396 22.28 -37.63 -29.36
CA GLN A 396 22.12 -36.18 -29.54
C GLN A 396 23.45 -35.39 -29.49
N LYS A 397 24.59 -36.07 -29.41
CA LYS A 397 25.91 -35.45 -29.17
C LYS A 397 26.33 -34.42 -30.23
N ALA A 398 25.97 -34.63 -31.49
CA ALA A 398 26.48 -33.84 -32.61
C ALA A 398 25.82 -32.46 -32.69
N ASP A 399 24.60 -32.34 -32.16
CA ASP A 399 23.76 -31.16 -32.33
C ASP A 399 23.99 -30.12 -31.22
N TRP A 400 24.56 -30.54 -30.08
CA TRP A 400 24.70 -29.72 -28.88
C TRP A 400 26.11 -29.77 -28.30
N VAL A 401 26.93 -28.81 -28.73
CA VAL A 401 28.33 -28.66 -28.30
C VAL A 401 28.54 -27.27 -27.69
N CYS A 402 29.16 -27.22 -26.52
CA CYS A 402 29.55 -25.97 -25.88
C CYS A 402 30.64 -25.27 -26.69
N SER A 403 30.41 -24.02 -27.12
CA SER A 403 31.37 -23.26 -27.92
C SER A 403 32.68 -22.97 -27.18
N TYR A 404 32.66 -22.96 -25.85
CA TYR A 404 33.82 -22.65 -25.00
C TYR A 404 34.60 -23.90 -24.57
N SER A 405 33.94 -24.84 -23.87
CA SER A 405 34.62 -26.04 -23.36
C SER A 405 34.85 -27.10 -24.44
N LYS A 406 34.15 -26.99 -25.58
CA LYS A 406 34.11 -27.99 -26.67
C LYS A 406 33.54 -29.35 -26.25
N ASP A 407 32.97 -29.44 -25.05
CA ASP A 407 32.25 -30.63 -24.61
C ASP A 407 30.90 -30.69 -25.31
N ASP A 408 30.56 -31.87 -25.82
CA ASP A 408 29.20 -32.19 -26.21
C ASP A 408 28.32 -32.48 -24.97
N ILE A 409 27.01 -32.58 -25.18
CA ILE A 409 26.05 -32.87 -24.10
C ILE A 409 26.39 -34.17 -23.33
N TYR A 410 26.93 -35.19 -24.00
CA TYR A 410 27.28 -36.47 -23.38
C TYR A 410 28.52 -36.35 -22.46
N GLU A 411 29.57 -35.69 -22.94
CA GLU A 411 30.78 -35.43 -22.17
C GLU A 411 30.51 -34.48 -20.99
N MET A 412 29.71 -33.43 -21.19
CA MET A 412 29.29 -32.51 -20.13
C MET A 412 28.47 -33.23 -19.05
N MET A 413 27.37 -33.86 -19.48
CA MET A 413 26.81 -35.12 -18.97
C MET A 413 27.61 -35.86 -17.88
N ARG A 414 28.72 -36.39 -18.34
CA ARG A 414 29.52 -37.41 -17.66
C ARG A 414 30.59 -36.81 -16.76
N LYS A 415 31.18 -35.67 -17.14
CA LYS A 415 32.28 -35.02 -16.41
C LYS A 415 31.78 -34.38 -15.12
N SER A 416 30.69 -33.62 -15.18
CA SER A 416 30.15 -32.90 -14.03
C SER A 416 28.68 -33.29 -13.77
N PRO A 417 28.28 -33.47 -12.49
CA PRO A 417 26.88 -33.68 -12.11
C PRO A 417 26.06 -32.38 -12.11
N ASP A 418 26.70 -31.22 -11.98
CA ASP A 418 26.11 -29.89 -11.79
C ASP A 418 26.14 -28.97 -13.03
N ASN A 419 26.63 -29.45 -14.16
CA ASN A 419 26.68 -28.69 -15.40
C ASN A 419 25.47 -28.95 -16.31
N ILE A 420 25.02 -27.90 -17.00
CA ILE A 420 23.88 -27.90 -17.92
C ILE A 420 24.18 -27.09 -19.18
N MET A 421 23.59 -27.50 -20.31
CA MET A 421 23.72 -26.79 -21.58
C MET A 421 22.72 -25.65 -21.67
N CYS A 422 23.20 -24.47 -22.07
CA CYS A 422 22.42 -23.25 -22.09
C CYS A 422 22.59 -22.46 -23.39
N LEU A 423 21.61 -21.60 -23.67
CA LEU A 423 21.63 -20.55 -24.66
C LEU A 423 22.16 -19.25 -24.04
N GLY A 424 23.10 -18.59 -24.70
CA GLY A 424 23.50 -17.23 -24.32
C GLY A 424 22.42 -16.18 -24.63
N ILE A 425 22.26 -15.20 -23.76
CA ILE A 425 21.40 -14.04 -24.02
C ILE A 425 22.06 -12.77 -23.51
N LEU A 426 21.63 -11.64 -24.08
CA LEU A 426 21.95 -10.31 -23.59
C LEU A 426 20.70 -9.69 -22.99
N ILE A 427 20.75 -9.41 -21.69
CA ILE A 427 19.65 -8.80 -20.94
C ILE A 427 20.10 -7.54 -20.23
N GLU A 428 19.18 -6.60 -20.11
CA GLU A 428 19.28 -5.47 -19.20
C GLU A 428 18.50 -5.81 -17.92
N GLN A 429 19.20 -5.86 -16.80
CA GLN A 429 18.64 -6.17 -15.47
C GLN A 429 18.43 -4.87 -14.70
N ASN A 430 17.19 -4.59 -14.34
CA ASN A 430 16.81 -3.51 -13.44
C ASN A 430 16.58 -4.07 -12.03
N GLU A 431 16.83 -3.27 -10.99
CA GLU A 431 16.47 -3.58 -9.58
C GLU A 431 15.01 -4.00 -9.41
N GLU A 432 14.13 -3.57 -10.31
CA GLU A 432 12.73 -4.03 -10.37
C GLU A 432 12.59 -5.55 -10.49
N ALA A 433 13.60 -6.26 -10.99
CA ALA A 433 13.60 -7.72 -11.17
C ALA A 433 13.44 -8.45 -9.84
N ILE A 434 13.89 -7.82 -8.74
CA ILE A 434 13.75 -8.35 -7.39
C ILE A 434 12.27 -8.31 -6.97
N THR A 435 11.55 -7.25 -7.29
CA THR A 435 10.14 -7.08 -6.86
C THR A 435 9.12 -7.57 -7.88
N SER A 436 9.47 -7.57 -9.16
CA SER A 436 8.61 -7.92 -10.29
C SER A 436 9.52 -8.49 -11.39
N PRO A 437 9.74 -9.83 -11.40
CA PRO A 437 10.58 -10.49 -12.38
C PRO A 437 10.19 -10.18 -13.83
N THR A 438 8.89 -9.98 -14.10
CA THR A 438 8.37 -9.66 -15.43
C THR A 438 8.70 -8.24 -15.90
N LYS A 439 8.98 -7.28 -15.01
CA LYS A 439 9.34 -5.90 -15.39
C LYS A 439 10.83 -5.66 -15.42
N GLY A 440 11.55 -6.33 -14.53
CA GLY A 440 12.94 -6.03 -14.29
C GLY A 440 13.94 -6.65 -15.25
N LEU A 441 13.50 -7.58 -16.11
CA LEU A 441 14.33 -8.09 -17.19
C LEU A 441 13.85 -7.53 -18.53
N LYS A 442 14.78 -6.95 -19.28
CA LYS A 442 14.56 -6.54 -20.66
C LYS A 442 15.55 -7.26 -21.56
N LEU A 443 15.02 -8.02 -22.52
CA LEU A 443 15.84 -8.69 -23.53
C LEU A 443 16.41 -7.64 -24.50
N LEU A 444 17.73 -7.66 -24.72
CA LEU A 444 18.40 -6.80 -25.69
C LEU A 444 18.76 -7.58 -26.96
N ASP A 445 19.30 -8.79 -26.80
CA ASP A 445 19.73 -9.62 -27.92
C ASP A 445 19.74 -11.12 -27.53
N VAL A 446 19.63 -12.00 -28.52
CA VAL A 446 19.63 -13.46 -28.34
C VAL A 446 20.78 -14.09 -29.11
N SER A 447 21.69 -14.75 -28.40
CA SER A 447 22.87 -15.37 -29.00
C SER A 447 22.53 -16.67 -29.73
N ASN A 448 23.34 -17.06 -30.72
CA ASN A 448 23.33 -18.39 -31.32
C ASN A 448 24.38 -19.34 -30.69
N THR A 449 25.17 -18.82 -29.76
CA THR A 449 26.20 -19.52 -29.01
C THR A 449 25.55 -20.39 -27.95
N ILE A 450 25.88 -21.67 -28.01
CA ILE A 450 25.55 -22.65 -27.00
C ILE A 450 26.71 -22.72 -26.01
N ILE A 451 26.42 -22.58 -24.73
CA ILE A 451 27.42 -22.51 -23.67
C ILE A 451 26.99 -23.38 -22.50
N SER A 452 27.93 -24.13 -21.92
CA SER A 452 27.68 -24.84 -20.68
C SER A 452 27.69 -23.87 -19.50
N TYR A 453 26.87 -24.12 -18.49
CA TYR A 453 26.72 -23.23 -17.34
C TYR A 453 28.07 -22.96 -16.64
N ASP A 454 28.90 -24.00 -16.46
CA ASP A 454 30.23 -23.83 -15.87
C ASP A 454 31.14 -22.93 -16.71
N ALA A 455 31.13 -23.11 -18.02
CA ALA A 455 31.94 -22.29 -18.93
C ALA A 455 31.48 -20.83 -18.91
N PHE A 456 30.16 -20.60 -18.81
CA PHE A 456 29.59 -19.28 -18.64
C PHE A 456 30.04 -18.61 -17.33
N ILE A 457 29.92 -19.30 -16.18
CA ILE A 457 30.34 -18.76 -14.88
C ILE A 457 31.84 -18.48 -14.85
N ALA A 458 32.66 -19.40 -15.39
CA ALA A 458 34.11 -19.20 -15.49
C ALA A 458 34.46 -17.99 -16.37
N ALA A 459 33.82 -17.86 -17.54
CA ALA A 459 34.05 -16.75 -18.45
C ALA A 459 33.60 -15.41 -17.87
N MET A 460 32.44 -15.38 -17.20
CA MET A 460 31.95 -14.18 -16.49
C MET A 460 32.85 -13.78 -15.33
N THR A 461 33.36 -14.76 -14.56
CA THR A 461 34.30 -14.51 -13.47
C THR A 461 35.61 -13.93 -14.00
N TYR A 462 36.13 -14.50 -15.08
CA TYR A 462 37.31 -13.98 -15.76
C TYR A 462 37.11 -12.56 -16.30
N ALA A 463 35.98 -12.30 -16.94
CA ALA A 463 35.65 -10.99 -17.49
C ALA A 463 35.51 -9.93 -16.38
N LYS A 464 34.86 -10.27 -15.24
CA LYS A 464 34.78 -9.40 -14.05
C LYS A 464 36.16 -9.07 -13.48
N ASN A 465 37.04 -10.06 -13.37
CA ASN A 465 38.40 -9.86 -12.87
C ASN A 465 39.26 -9.03 -13.84
N SER A 466 39.07 -9.19 -15.15
CA SER A 466 39.81 -8.45 -16.19
C SER A 466 39.37 -6.98 -16.29
N ALA A 467 38.06 -6.72 -16.17
CA ALA A 467 37.52 -5.36 -16.15
C ALA A 467 38.04 -4.54 -14.94
N GLN A 468 38.29 -5.19 -13.80
CA GLN A 468 38.92 -4.56 -12.63
C GLN A 468 40.40 -4.22 -12.85
N GLN A 469 41.09 -4.90 -13.78
CA GLN A 469 42.50 -4.65 -14.10
C GLN A 469 42.69 -3.61 -15.21
N GLN A 470 41.72 -3.42 -16.10
CA GLN A 470 41.83 -2.53 -17.27
C GLN A 470 41.32 -1.09 -17.07
N GLN A 471 40.80 -0.73 -15.89
CA GLN A 471 40.35 0.65 -15.57
C GLN A 471 41.45 1.74 -15.58
N GLN A 472 42.69 1.44 -16.02
CA GLN A 472 43.72 2.46 -16.26
C GLN A 472 43.83 2.94 -17.72
N GLN A 473 43.27 2.26 -18.73
CA GLN A 473 43.35 2.75 -20.12
C GLN A 473 42.09 2.43 -20.93
N GLN A 474 41.50 3.50 -21.47
CA GLN A 474 40.43 3.58 -22.47
C GLN A 474 38.98 3.34 -22.04
N THR A 475 38.27 4.46 -21.98
CA THR A 475 36.83 4.61 -22.11
C THR A 475 36.33 4.04 -23.43
N ASN A 476 35.47 3.02 -23.36
CA ASN A 476 34.29 2.81 -24.19
C ASN A 476 33.65 1.50 -23.76
N GLU A 477 32.54 1.54 -23.01
CA GLU A 477 31.41 0.61 -23.18
C GLU A 477 30.24 0.93 -22.25
N THR A 478 29.05 0.84 -22.82
CA THR A 478 27.73 1.17 -22.29
C THR A 478 27.40 0.43 -20.98
N ASN A 479 26.89 1.18 -20.00
CA ASN A 479 26.16 0.72 -18.81
C ASN A 479 26.87 -0.19 -17.79
N GLY A 480 28.21 -0.35 -17.81
CA GLY A 480 28.92 -1.03 -16.70
C GLY A 480 28.59 -2.52 -16.54
N ILE A 481 27.97 -3.16 -17.55
CA ILE A 481 27.62 -4.58 -17.53
C ILE A 481 28.76 -5.40 -18.15
N CYS A 482 29.34 -6.27 -17.34
CA CYS A 482 30.32 -7.25 -17.79
C CYS A 482 29.65 -8.27 -18.74
N HIS A 483 30.23 -8.51 -19.91
CA HIS A 483 29.73 -9.46 -20.89
C HIS A 483 30.87 -10.33 -21.43
N ILE A 484 30.52 -11.51 -21.93
CA ILE A 484 31.41 -12.39 -22.69
C ILE A 484 31.03 -12.34 -24.17
N VAL A 485 31.96 -12.68 -25.05
CA VAL A 485 31.78 -12.60 -26.50
C VAL A 485 31.49 -14.00 -27.04
N GLY A 486 30.30 -14.20 -27.61
CA GLY A 486 29.89 -15.44 -28.24
C GLY A 486 30.68 -15.78 -29.51
N GLN A 487 30.43 -16.97 -30.06
CA GLN A 487 31.10 -17.50 -31.25
C GLN A 487 30.88 -16.64 -32.49
N SER A 488 29.75 -15.96 -32.59
CA SER A 488 29.37 -15.05 -33.68
C SER A 488 29.66 -13.58 -33.33
N HIS A 489 30.52 -13.33 -32.33
CA HIS A 489 30.82 -12.01 -31.77
C HIS A 489 29.64 -11.30 -31.09
N GLU A 490 28.60 -12.04 -30.71
CA GLU A 490 27.49 -11.50 -29.95
C GLU A 490 27.85 -11.30 -28.47
N LYS A 491 27.21 -10.35 -27.79
CA LYS A 491 27.45 -10.10 -26.36
C LYS A 491 26.52 -10.99 -25.54
N ILE A 492 27.06 -11.64 -24.50
CA ILE A 492 26.31 -12.53 -23.61
C ILE A 492 26.59 -12.12 -22.17
N ASN A 493 25.54 -11.91 -21.37
CA ASN A 493 25.68 -11.63 -19.93
C ASN A 493 24.78 -12.51 -19.04
N ALA A 494 23.90 -13.31 -19.65
CA ALA A 494 23.08 -14.29 -18.98
C ALA A 494 22.86 -15.52 -19.86
N VAL A 495 22.33 -16.59 -19.27
CA VAL A 495 22.09 -17.86 -19.96
C VAL A 495 20.74 -18.45 -19.59
N ILE A 496 20.11 -19.18 -20.52
CA ILE A 496 18.89 -19.96 -20.29
C ILE A 496 19.14 -21.43 -20.64
N PRO A 497 18.82 -22.40 -19.77
CA PRO A 497 18.96 -23.82 -20.10
C PRO A 497 18.06 -24.26 -21.25
N LEU A 498 18.52 -25.27 -22.01
CA LEU A 498 17.75 -25.88 -23.10
C LEU A 498 17.28 -27.28 -22.70
N TYR A 499 16.06 -27.65 -23.08
CA TYR A 499 15.62 -29.03 -22.94
C TYR A 499 16.29 -29.85 -24.05
N ILE A 500 17.29 -30.67 -23.77
CA ILE A 500 17.90 -31.50 -24.83
C ILE A 500 17.33 -32.92 -24.78
N ASN A 501 17.25 -33.48 -23.57
CA ASN A 501 16.57 -34.75 -23.29
C ASN A 501 16.03 -34.75 -21.85
N TYR A 502 15.30 -35.81 -21.54
CA TYR A 502 14.64 -35.96 -20.23
C TYR A 502 15.63 -35.98 -19.06
N GLU A 503 16.77 -36.64 -19.22
CA GLU A 503 17.78 -36.73 -18.15
C GLU A 503 18.51 -35.40 -17.93
N HIS A 504 18.77 -34.65 -19.01
CA HIS A 504 19.30 -33.29 -18.94
C HIS A 504 18.29 -32.35 -18.26
N MET A 505 17.00 -32.48 -18.56
CA MET A 505 15.96 -31.67 -17.95
C MET A 505 15.81 -31.91 -16.44
N LYS A 506 15.97 -33.15 -15.97
CA LYS A 506 16.00 -33.44 -14.52
C LYS A 506 17.10 -32.67 -13.81
N ARG A 507 18.29 -32.52 -14.41
CA ARG A 507 19.37 -31.69 -13.84
C ARG A 507 19.01 -30.22 -13.82
N ILE A 508 18.47 -29.70 -14.94
CA ILE A 508 17.98 -28.32 -15.04
C ILE A 508 16.98 -28.04 -13.92
N ARG A 509 16.12 -29.02 -13.60
CA ARG A 509 15.12 -28.90 -12.55
C ARG A 509 15.73 -28.83 -11.15
N ILE A 510 16.72 -29.67 -10.85
CA ILE A 510 17.42 -29.65 -9.55
C ILE A 510 18.16 -28.31 -9.36
N LEU A 511 18.72 -27.76 -10.45
CA LEU A 511 19.48 -26.50 -10.45
C LEU A 511 18.62 -25.25 -10.65
N GLU A 512 17.30 -25.40 -10.76
CA GLU A 512 16.37 -24.31 -11.11
C GLU A 512 16.58 -23.04 -10.30
N GLY A 513 16.64 -23.18 -8.97
CA GLY A 513 16.83 -22.03 -8.09
C GLY A 513 18.17 -21.31 -8.35
N ILE A 514 19.23 -22.06 -8.65
CA ILE A 514 20.58 -21.50 -8.81
C ILE A 514 20.67 -20.65 -10.07
N TRP A 515 20.22 -21.17 -11.22
CA TRP A 515 20.35 -20.45 -12.48
C TRP A 515 19.29 -19.35 -12.63
N LEU A 516 18.06 -19.53 -12.12
CA LEU A 516 17.05 -18.46 -12.10
C LEU A 516 17.47 -17.34 -11.14
N GLY A 517 17.99 -17.66 -9.95
CA GLY A 517 18.51 -16.65 -9.03
C GLY A 517 19.56 -15.77 -9.71
N TYR A 518 20.53 -16.40 -10.38
CA TYR A 518 21.59 -15.68 -11.10
C TYR A 518 21.04 -14.85 -12.26
N LEU A 519 20.10 -15.39 -13.05
CA LEU A 519 19.48 -14.71 -14.20
C LEU A 519 18.80 -13.39 -13.80
N TYR A 520 18.13 -13.35 -12.64
CA TYR A 520 17.36 -12.18 -12.21
C TYR A 520 18.10 -11.25 -11.25
N THR A 521 19.09 -11.75 -10.50
CA THR A 521 19.70 -11.00 -9.38
C THR A 521 21.22 -10.94 -9.43
N LEU A 522 21.85 -11.64 -10.39
CA LEU A 522 23.30 -11.89 -10.44
C LEU A 522 23.86 -12.65 -9.23
N ASP A 523 22.99 -13.17 -8.36
CA ASP A 523 23.31 -14.02 -7.24
C ASP A 523 22.53 -15.33 -7.35
N SER A 524 23.23 -16.46 -7.38
CA SER A 524 22.61 -17.79 -7.44
C SER A 524 21.69 -18.10 -6.26
N TYR A 525 21.83 -17.39 -5.14
CA TYR A 525 20.97 -17.50 -3.97
C TYR A 525 19.77 -16.54 -4.00
N GLY A 526 19.67 -15.64 -4.98
CA GLY A 526 18.59 -14.66 -5.10
C GLY A 526 17.27 -15.19 -5.67
N TYR A 527 17.07 -16.51 -5.68
CA TYR A 527 15.88 -17.16 -6.25
C TYR A 527 14.58 -16.77 -5.55
N ASP A 528 13.53 -16.59 -6.35
CA ASP A 528 12.14 -16.44 -5.93
C ASP A 528 11.21 -17.19 -6.89
N ARG A 529 10.13 -17.76 -6.36
CA ARG A 529 9.17 -18.56 -7.15
C ARG A 529 8.52 -17.75 -8.28
N GLU A 530 8.34 -16.44 -8.10
CA GLU A 530 7.79 -15.57 -9.14
C GLU A 530 8.69 -15.43 -10.38
N GLN A 531 9.98 -15.76 -10.27
CA GLN A 531 10.93 -15.70 -11.39
C GLN A 531 10.61 -16.73 -12.49
N GLU A 532 9.92 -17.81 -12.15
CA GLU A 532 9.40 -18.79 -13.12
C GLU A 532 8.41 -18.16 -14.09
N ILE A 533 7.58 -17.22 -13.60
CA ILE A 533 6.61 -16.48 -14.43
C ILE A 533 7.36 -15.51 -15.36
N GLY A 534 8.42 -14.88 -14.87
CA GLY A 534 9.27 -14.02 -15.70
C GLY A 534 9.91 -14.76 -16.87
N LEU A 535 10.21 -16.07 -16.72
CA LEU A 535 10.77 -16.88 -17.80
C LEU A 535 9.79 -17.01 -18.98
N LEU A 536 8.48 -17.08 -18.73
CA LEU A 536 7.47 -17.12 -19.78
C LEU A 536 7.43 -15.84 -20.60
N LYS A 537 7.60 -14.69 -19.93
CA LYS A 537 7.75 -13.41 -20.61
C LYS A 537 9.05 -13.36 -21.43
N LEU A 538 10.15 -13.84 -20.87
CA LEU A 538 11.42 -13.87 -21.57
C LEU A 538 11.37 -14.77 -22.82
N LEU A 539 10.67 -15.91 -22.75
CA LEU A 539 10.43 -16.76 -23.92
C LEU A 539 9.63 -16.02 -25.00
N HIS A 540 8.55 -15.34 -24.62
CA HIS A 540 7.81 -14.49 -25.55
C HIS A 540 8.73 -13.47 -26.23
N ASP A 541 9.53 -12.75 -25.46
CA ASP A 541 10.41 -11.70 -25.99
C ASP A 541 11.47 -12.29 -26.93
N ILE A 542 11.98 -13.50 -26.64
CA ILE A 542 12.89 -14.23 -27.54
C ILE A 542 12.21 -14.60 -28.86
N ILE A 543 10.96 -15.07 -28.83
CA ILE A 543 10.19 -15.39 -30.03
C ILE A 543 9.99 -14.14 -30.89
N MET A 544 9.72 -13.00 -30.26
CA MET A 544 9.46 -11.74 -30.97
C MET A 544 10.72 -11.11 -31.60
N VAL A 545 11.90 -11.33 -31.01
CA VAL A 545 13.15 -10.70 -31.47
C VAL A 545 13.89 -11.54 -32.52
N ARG A 546 13.72 -12.87 -32.53
CA ARG A 546 14.54 -13.75 -33.38
C ARG A 546 14.07 -13.83 -34.83
N GLU A 547 15.05 -13.92 -35.72
CA GLU A 547 14.84 -14.25 -37.13
C GLU A 547 14.47 -15.72 -37.33
N GLU A 548 13.59 -15.99 -38.29
CA GLU A 548 13.10 -17.32 -38.68
C GLU A 548 14.18 -18.14 -39.41
N THR A 549 15.19 -18.58 -38.67
CA THR A 549 16.15 -19.59 -39.15
C THR A 549 15.80 -20.98 -38.61
N THR A 550 16.20 -22.04 -39.31
CA THR A 550 15.98 -23.44 -38.87
C THR A 550 16.60 -23.70 -37.49
N ARG A 551 17.79 -23.14 -37.24
CA ARG A 551 18.49 -23.23 -35.94
C ARG A 551 17.75 -22.42 -34.85
N SER A 552 17.27 -21.22 -35.18
CA SER A 552 16.46 -20.41 -34.25
C SER A 552 15.21 -21.16 -33.81
N GLN A 553 14.48 -21.76 -34.76
CA GLN A 553 13.28 -22.54 -34.49
C GLN A 553 13.56 -23.77 -33.63
N GLN A 554 14.68 -24.47 -33.86
CA GLN A 554 15.08 -25.60 -33.03
C GLN A 554 15.36 -25.17 -31.59
N ILE A 555 16.11 -24.09 -31.39
CA ILE A 555 16.41 -23.56 -30.05
C ILE A 555 15.14 -23.10 -29.33
N ILE A 556 14.23 -22.40 -30.03
CA ILE A 556 12.96 -21.95 -29.45
C ILE A 556 12.12 -23.15 -29.02
N LYS A 557 12.03 -24.21 -29.84
CA LYS A 557 11.33 -25.45 -29.47
C LYS A 557 11.90 -26.10 -28.20
N GLU A 558 13.22 -26.10 -28.03
CA GLU A 558 13.82 -26.63 -26.80
C GLU A 558 13.58 -25.72 -25.59
N LEU A 559 13.51 -24.40 -25.76
CA LEU A 559 13.10 -23.48 -24.71
C LEU A 559 11.61 -23.61 -24.34
N GLU A 560 10.74 -23.81 -25.33
CA GLU A 560 9.31 -24.06 -25.14
C GLU A 560 9.10 -25.30 -24.28
N LYS A 561 9.86 -26.37 -24.51
CA LYS A 561 9.82 -27.59 -23.67
C LYS A 561 10.23 -27.31 -22.23
N VAL A 562 11.26 -26.48 -21.99
CA VAL A 562 11.64 -26.05 -20.62
C VAL A 562 10.48 -25.32 -19.95
N CYS A 563 9.88 -24.35 -20.63
CA CYS A 563 8.77 -23.57 -20.08
C CYS A 563 7.51 -24.42 -19.88
N HIS A 564 7.20 -25.33 -20.81
CA HIS A 564 6.10 -26.28 -20.67
C HIS A 564 6.29 -27.16 -19.43
N PHE A 565 7.49 -27.70 -19.23
CA PHE A 565 7.83 -28.50 -18.07
C PHE A 565 7.71 -27.70 -16.76
N ILE A 566 8.15 -26.44 -16.75
CA ILE A 566 7.99 -25.56 -15.58
C ILE A 566 6.50 -25.33 -15.27
N ILE A 567 5.66 -25.06 -16.28
CA ILE A 567 4.22 -24.88 -16.07
C ILE A 567 3.55 -26.18 -15.55
N THR A 568 3.96 -27.36 -16.04
CA THR A 568 3.33 -28.64 -15.68
C THR A 568 3.84 -29.23 -14.38
N GLU A 569 5.14 -29.11 -14.10
CA GLU A 569 5.81 -29.84 -13.02
C GLU A 569 6.34 -28.96 -11.90
N SER A 570 6.41 -27.64 -12.09
CA SER A 570 7.02 -26.79 -11.07
C SER A 570 6.21 -26.71 -9.79
N ILE A 571 6.89 -26.95 -8.66
CA ILE A 571 6.36 -26.71 -7.32
C ILE A 571 6.08 -25.22 -7.11
N GLY A 572 6.89 -24.32 -7.70
CA GLY A 572 6.68 -22.88 -7.65
C GLY A 572 5.33 -22.49 -8.24
N PHE A 573 5.13 -22.82 -9.52
CA PHE A 573 3.88 -22.61 -10.25
C PHE A 573 2.66 -23.30 -9.58
N LYS A 574 2.78 -24.59 -9.21
CA LYS A 574 1.71 -25.34 -8.50
C LYS A 574 1.38 -24.75 -7.12
N SER A 575 2.36 -24.22 -6.39
CA SER A 575 2.12 -23.59 -5.08
C SER A 575 1.42 -22.24 -5.18
N ALA A 576 1.66 -21.50 -6.27
CA ALA A 576 1.08 -20.18 -6.48
C ALA A 576 -0.37 -20.25 -7.01
N TYR A 577 -0.69 -21.24 -7.86
CA TYR A 577 -2.01 -21.34 -8.51
C TYR A 577 -2.73 -22.67 -8.29
N GLY A 578 -2.25 -23.53 -7.40
CA GLY A 578 -2.87 -24.82 -7.06
C GLY A 578 -2.67 -25.91 -8.12
N GLU A 579 -3.28 -27.09 -7.90
CA GLU A 579 -3.16 -28.26 -8.80
C GLU A 579 -3.79 -28.03 -10.18
N LYS A 580 -4.83 -27.18 -10.28
CA LYS A 580 -5.43 -26.71 -11.55
C LYS A 580 -4.81 -25.40 -12.00
N THR A 581 -3.50 -25.44 -12.16
CA THR A 581 -2.64 -24.25 -12.27
C THR A 581 -2.98 -23.42 -13.52
N TYR A 582 -3.41 -24.06 -14.61
CA TYR A 582 -3.91 -23.40 -15.83
C TYR A 582 -5.27 -22.70 -15.62
N ASP A 583 -6.29 -23.44 -15.18
CA ASP A 583 -7.66 -22.92 -15.02
C ASP A 583 -7.71 -21.78 -14.00
N ASN A 584 -7.02 -21.94 -12.87
CA ASN A 584 -6.94 -20.92 -11.82
C ASN A 584 -6.18 -19.68 -12.30
N TYR A 585 -5.17 -19.86 -13.16
CA TYR A 585 -4.45 -18.75 -13.77
C TYR A 585 -5.36 -17.96 -14.73
N LEU A 586 -6.14 -18.65 -15.57
CA LEU A 586 -7.10 -18.01 -16.48
C LEU A 586 -8.22 -17.28 -15.76
N GLN A 587 -8.81 -17.90 -14.73
CA GLN A 587 -9.89 -17.31 -13.93
C GLN A 587 -9.45 -16.07 -13.14
N SER A 588 -8.16 -15.94 -12.86
CA SER A 588 -7.60 -14.80 -12.14
C SER A 588 -6.93 -13.76 -13.06
N ILE A 589 -7.13 -13.80 -14.38
CA ILE A 589 -6.68 -12.73 -15.29
C ILE A 589 -7.31 -11.39 -14.87
N HIS A 590 -8.58 -11.43 -14.44
CA HIS A 590 -9.32 -10.26 -13.98
C HIS A 590 -8.89 -9.86 -12.56
N GLY A 591 -8.35 -8.65 -12.41
CA GLY A 591 -8.07 -8.05 -11.09
C GLY A 591 -6.63 -8.17 -10.60
N ARG A 592 -5.74 -8.85 -11.32
CA ARG A 592 -4.30 -8.73 -11.05
C ARG A 592 -3.85 -7.30 -11.35
N GLN A 593 -2.94 -6.75 -10.53
CA GLN A 593 -2.21 -5.50 -10.85
C GLN A 593 -1.20 -5.77 -11.98
N ILE A 594 -1.73 -6.23 -13.11
CA ILE A 594 -1.00 -6.47 -14.33
C ILE A 594 -0.70 -5.08 -14.91
N SER A 595 0.58 -4.71 -14.94
CA SER A 595 1.01 -3.61 -15.81
C SER A 595 0.79 -4.01 -17.27
N THR A 596 0.68 -3.05 -18.18
CA THR A 596 0.50 -3.25 -19.64
C THR A 596 1.46 -4.20 -20.36
N TYR A 597 2.44 -4.77 -19.67
CA TYR A 597 3.48 -5.66 -20.17
C TYR A 597 3.24 -7.17 -19.92
N ASP A 598 2.07 -7.55 -19.39
CA ASP A 598 1.79 -8.92 -18.87
C ASP A 598 0.72 -9.68 -19.68
N LEU A 599 0.24 -9.13 -20.80
CA LEU A 599 -0.69 -9.84 -21.70
C LEU A 599 0.00 -11.00 -22.43
N SER A 600 1.32 -10.95 -22.61
CA SER A 600 2.10 -12.02 -23.24
C SER A 600 2.11 -13.30 -22.41
N ILE A 601 2.03 -13.22 -21.07
CA ILE A 601 2.14 -14.40 -20.21
C ILE A 601 0.93 -15.34 -20.34
N PRO A 602 -0.33 -14.87 -20.19
CA PRO A 602 -1.48 -15.72 -20.47
C PRO A 602 -1.46 -16.29 -21.89
N LEU A 603 -1.06 -15.50 -22.89
CA LEU A 603 -0.95 -15.97 -24.28
C LEU A 603 0.08 -17.10 -24.42
N MET A 604 1.25 -16.96 -23.81
CA MET A 604 2.27 -18.02 -23.79
C MET A 604 1.78 -19.27 -23.07
N ILE A 605 1.06 -19.11 -21.96
CA ILE A 605 0.49 -20.24 -21.23
C ILE A 605 -0.55 -20.97 -22.09
N GLY A 606 -1.46 -20.24 -22.74
CA GLY A 606 -2.45 -20.78 -23.67
C GLY A 606 -1.79 -21.50 -24.83
N TYR A 607 -0.75 -20.92 -25.43
CA TYR A 607 0.03 -21.54 -26.48
C TYR A 607 0.72 -22.83 -26.05
N LEU A 608 1.48 -22.80 -24.94
CA LEU A 608 2.18 -23.97 -24.41
C LEU A 608 1.23 -25.11 -23.97
N LYS A 609 -0.05 -24.81 -23.72
CA LYS A 609 -1.11 -25.78 -23.42
C LYS A 609 -1.95 -26.20 -24.62
N ASN A 610 -1.63 -25.71 -25.82
CA ASN A 610 -2.42 -25.91 -27.04
C ASN A 610 -3.88 -25.42 -26.93
N ASP A 611 -4.11 -24.39 -26.12
CA ASP A 611 -5.44 -23.84 -25.82
C ASP A 611 -5.51 -22.31 -25.99
N LEU A 612 -4.68 -21.78 -26.91
CA LEU A 612 -4.57 -20.35 -27.18
C LEU A 612 -5.94 -19.72 -27.51
N LYS A 613 -6.82 -20.45 -28.24
CA LYS A 613 -8.15 -19.97 -28.64
C LYS A 613 -9.02 -19.49 -27.48
N ASN A 614 -9.04 -20.23 -26.38
CA ASN A 614 -9.86 -19.92 -25.21
C ASN A 614 -9.27 -18.77 -24.37
N VAL A 615 -7.98 -18.45 -24.57
CA VAL A 615 -7.27 -17.41 -23.81
C VAL A 615 -7.32 -16.04 -24.50
N LEU A 616 -7.44 -16.00 -25.83
CA LEU A 616 -7.37 -14.76 -26.61
C LEU A 616 -8.43 -13.73 -26.21
N MET A 617 -9.71 -14.13 -26.06
CA MET A 617 -10.79 -13.21 -25.71
C MET A 617 -10.63 -12.61 -24.31
N PRO A 618 -10.42 -13.42 -23.23
CA PRO A 618 -10.16 -12.89 -21.90
C PRO A 618 -8.96 -11.92 -21.86
N VAL A 619 -7.88 -12.22 -22.58
CA VAL A 619 -6.69 -11.35 -22.64
C VAL A 619 -7.00 -10.04 -23.36
N TYR A 620 -7.76 -10.09 -24.45
CA TYR A 620 -8.17 -8.89 -25.17
C TYR A 620 -9.12 -8.01 -24.34
N TYR A 621 -10.08 -8.61 -23.61
CA TYR A 621 -10.95 -7.85 -22.71
C TYR A 621 -10.17 -7.19 -21.56
N GLU A 622 -9.15 -7.87 -21.02
CA GLU A 622 -8.27 -7.28 -20.00
C GLU A 622 -7.39 -6.14 -20.57
N TYR A 623 -6.95 -6.25 -21.84
CA TYR A 623 -6.29 -5.15 -22.54
C TYR A 623 -7.20 -3.91 -22.64
N ILE A 624 -8.44 -4.10 -23.09
CA ILE A 624 -9.44 -3.03 -23.17
C ILE A 624 -9.65 -2.37 -21.80
N ARG A 625 -9.78 -3.20 -20.76
CA ARG A 625 -9.91 -2.74 -19.37
C ARG A 625 -8.75 -1.86 -18.93
N GLN A 626 -7.51 -2.23 -19.26
CA GLN A 626 -6.32 -1.44 -18.92
C GLN A 626 -6.26 -0.12 -19.66
N CYS A 627 -6.57 -0.11 -20.96
CA CYS A 627 -6.61 1.10 -21.77
C CYS A 627 -7.64 2.09 -21.23
N LEU A 628 -8.85 1.62 -20.93
CA LEU A 628 -9.93 2.45 -20.38
C LEU A 628 -9.65 2.91 -18.94
N ARG A 629 -8.93 2.13 -18.12
CA ARG A 629 -8.46 2.58 -16.79
C ARG A 629 -7.40 3.67 -16.88
N LYS A 630 -6.45 3.56 -17.82
CA LYS A 630 -5.38 4.55 -18.00
C LYS A 630 -5.90 5.86 -18.56
N LYS A 631 -6.82 5.79 -19.51
CA LYS A 631 -7.42 6.96 -20.16
C LYS A 631 -8.93 6.77 -20.22
N PRO A 632 -9.63 7.07 -19.11
CA PRO A 632 -11.08 6.94 -19.08
C PRO A 632 -11.71 7.85 -20.14
N PRO A 633 -12.78 7.41 -20.80
CA PRO A 633 -13.48 8.24 -21.76
C PRO A 633 -14.05 9.48 -21.06
N THR A 634 -13.92 10.65 -21.67
CA THR A 634 -14.45 11.92 -21.14
C THR A 634 -15.96 11.87 -20.95
N ASP A 635 -16.66 11.17 -21.84
CA ASP A 635 -18.12 11.03 -21.83
C ASP A 635 -18.57 9.68 -21.23
N ARG A 636 -17.86 9.22 -20.19
CA ARG A 636 -18.08 7.89 -19.56
C ARG A 636 -19.55 7.57 -19.28
N ASN A 637 -20.29 8.49 -18.66
CA ASN A 637 -21.71 8.28 -18.34
C ASN A 637 -22.58 8.20 -19.60
N ALA A 638 -22.31 9.01 -20.62
CA ALA A 638 -23.05 8.96 -21.88
C ALA A 638 -22.77 7.66 -22.65
N ILE A 639 -21.55 7.13 -22.56
CA ILE A 639 -21.20 5.82 -23.12
C ILE A 639 -21.90 4.70 -22.36
N ILE A 640 -21.92 4.75 -21.02
CA ILE A 640 -22.66 3.77 -20.20
C ILE A 640 -24.16 3.82 -20.52
N ASP A 641 -24.77 5.00 -20.59
CA ASP A 641 -26.17 5.19 -20.97
C ASP A 641 -26.43 4.59 -22.36
N ARG A 642 -25.54 4.83 -23.33
CA ARG A 642 -25.69 4.29 -24.68
C ARG A 642 -25.48 2.78 -24.74
N LEU A 643 -24.58 2.23 -23.94
CA LEU A 643 -24.39 0.78 -23.79
C LEU A 643 -25.55 0.12 -23.04
N LEU A 644 -26.27 0.81 -22.16
CA LEU A 644 -27.43 0.27 -21.44
C LEU A 644 -28.73 0.38 -22.26
N TYR A 645 -28.95 1.53 -22.90
CA TYR A 645 -30.26 1.92 -23.46
C TYR A 645 -30.25 2.15 -24.98
N GLY A 646 -29.10 2.01 -25.66
CA GLY A 646 -28.99 2.28 -27.09
C GLY A 646 -29.16 3.77 -27.45
N ASP A 647 -29.52 4.06 -28.70
CA ASP A 647 -29.69 5.43 -29.21
C ASP A 647 -30.99 6.13 -28.74
N GLU A 648 -31.84 5.45 -27.98
CA GLU A 648 -33.10 6.00 -27.48
C GLU A 648 -32.90 7.19 -26.51
N SER A 649 -31.79 7.21 -25.75
CA SER A 649 -31.46 8.34 -24.84
C SER A 649 -31.28 9.68 -25.57
N ARG A 650 -30.90 9.68 -26.86
CA ARG A 650 -30.75 10.90 -27.66
C ARG A 650 -32.08 11.43 -28.20
N ARG A 651 -33.08 10.56 -28.39
CA ARG A 651 -34.43 10.99 -28.80
C ARG A 651 -35.15 11.71 -27.66
N GLU A 652 -34.99 11.24 -26.42
CA GLU A 652 -35.54 11.92 -25.24
C GLU A 652 -34.75 13.19 -24.89
N LYS A 653 -33.41 13.19 -24.99
CA LYS A 653 -32.58 14.39 -24.72
C LYS A 653 -32.71 15.50 -25.76
N ARG A 654 -33.04 15.22 -27.03
CA ARG A 654 -33.35 16.28 -28.02
C ARG A 654 -34.60 17.09 -27.68
N VAL A 655 -35.52 16.52 -26.89
CA VAL A 655 -36.70 17.23 -26.39
C VAL A 655 -36.37 18.11 -25.17
N ALA A 656 -35.30 17.78 -24.44
CA ALA A 656 -34.88 18.49 -23.21
C ALA A 656 -33.87 19.63 -23.42
N ASN A 657 -33.09 19.64 -24.50
CA ASN A 657 -31.97 20.57 -24.72
C ASN A 657 -32.31 21.95 -25.32
N ASN A 658 -33.53 22.45 -25.18
CA ASN A 658 -33.79 23.87 -25.42
C ASN A 658 -33.71 24.65 -24.10
N ALA A 659 -32.72 25.56 -24.07
CA ALA A 659 -32.52 26.74 -23.20
C ALA A 659 -31.42 26.64 -22.13
N ASP A 660 -30.27 27.19 -22.51
CA ASP A 660 -29.36 28.05 -21.73
C ASP A 660 -29.03 27.70 -20.28
N THR A 661 -27.80 27.22 -20.05
CA THR A 661 -26.92 27.77 -18.98
C THR A 661 -25.50 27.23 -19.09
N THR A 662 -24.54 28.15 -19.16
CA THR A 662 -23.09 27.94 -19.20
C THR A 662 -22.54 27.56 -17.82
N PHE A 663 -21.80 26.43 -17.72
CA PHE A 663 -21.13 26.01 -16.47
C PHE A 663 -19.71 26.58 -16.36
N VAL A 664 -19.39 27.11 -15.16
CA VAL A 664 -18.07 27.58 -14.74
C VAL A 664 -17.38 26.50 -13.89
N ASN A 665 -16.08 26.28 -14.15
CA ASN A 665 -15.18 25.35 -13.45
C ASN A 665 -14.86 25.81 -12.02
N ILE A 666 -15.00 24.94 -11.00
CA ILE A 666 -14.65 25.23 -9.59
C ILE A 666 -13.86 24.05 -8.97
N ASN A 667 -12.93 24.39 -8.08
CA ASN A 667 -11.78 23.61 -7.57
C ASN A 667 -12.14 22.64 -6.41
N GLU A 668 -11.67 21.39 -6.46
CA GLU A 668 -12.12 20.24 -5.62
C GLU A 668 -11.54 20.19 -4.18
N GLN A 669 -10.76 21.18 -3.74
CA GLN A 669 -10.08 21.18 -2.43
C GLN A 669 -10.80 21.96 -1.33
N ASP A 670 -12.00 22.47 -1.60
CA ASP A 670 -12.80 23.19 -0.61
C ASP A 670 -13.51 22.21 0.36
N PRO A 671 -13.42 22.37 1.70
CA PRO A 671 -14.21 21.58 2.65
C PRO A 671 -15.74 21.71 2.48
N ASP A 672 -16.22 22.74 1.80
CA ASP A 672 -17.64 22.91 1.44
C ASP A 672 -17.99 22.18 0.13
N TYR A 673 -17.01 21.60 -0.59
CA TYR A 673 -17.23 20.85 -1.86
C TYR A 673 -18.17 19.66 -1.68
N VAL A 674 -18.10 18.93 -0.57
CA VAL A 674 -19.01 17.80 -0.32
C VAL A 674 -20.44 18.29 -0.09
N GLU A 675 -20.62 19.48 0.48
CA GLU A 675 -21.91 20.08 0.72
C GLU A 675 -22.49 20.73 -0.54
N GLU A 676 -21.68 21.52 -1.27
CA GLU A 676 -22.05 22.13 -2.55
C GLU A 676 -22.31 21.10 -3.66
N SER A 677 -21.52 20.02 -3.73
CA SER A 677 -21.74 18.92 -4.69
C SER A 677 -23.04 18.18 -4.40
N PHE A 678 -23.40 18.05 -3.12
CA PHE A 678 -24.64 17.40 -2.70
C PHE A 678 -25.87 18.29 -2.95
N ILE A 679 -25.73 19.61 -2.76
CA ILE A 679 -26.77 20.60 -3.08
C ILE A 679 -27.00 20.67 -4.60
N LYS A 680 -25.92 20.72 -5.42
CA LYS A 680 -26.01 20.74 -6.89
C LYS A 680 -26.60 19.46 -7.48
N TYR A 681 -26.26 18.29 -6.94
CA TYR A 681 -26.78 17.01 -7.43
C TYR A 681 -28.29 16.87 -7.22
N PHE A 682 -28.86 17.47 -6.17
CA PHE A 682 -30.27 17.27 -5.80
C PHE A 682 -31.23 18.38 -6.26
N HIS A 683 -30.72 19.54 -6.72
CA HIS A 683 -31.60 20.64 -7.13
C HIS A 683 -32.17 20.49 -8.56
N ASP A 684 -31.47 19.79 -9.47
CA ASP A 684 -31.85 19.67 -10.89
C ASP A 684 -32.67 18.42 -11.26
N GLU A 685 -32.52 17.27 -10.56
CA GLU A 685 -33.18 16.02 -10.98
C GLU A 685 -34.63 15.83 -10.49
N MET A 686 -35.15 16.67 -9.59
CA MET A 686 -36.42 16.40 -8.88
C MET A 686 -37.66 17.12 -9.44
N CYS A 687 -37.57 17.87 -10.55
CA CYS A 687 -38.71 18.60 -11.11
C CYS A 687 -39.50 17.88 -12.22
N LYS A 688 -39.21 16.60 -12.54
CA LYS A 688 -40.12 15.79 -13.37
C LYS A 688 -40.21 14.35 -12.88
N PRO A 689 -41.42 13.76 -12.79
CA PRO A 689 -41.58 12.34 -12.57
C PRO A 689 -41.08 11.59 -13.82
N LEU A 690 -40.11 10.69 -13.66
CA LEU A 690 -39.78 9.69 -14.67
C LEU A 690 -40.69 8.49 -14.44
N GLU A 691 -41.76 8.42 -15.22
CA GLU A 691 -42.48 7.17 -15.46
C GLU A 691 -41.54 6.25 -16.23
N LEU A 692 -41.05 5.19 -15.57
CA LEU A 692 -40.48 4.04 -16.24
C LEU A 692 -41.58 3.42 -17.10
N ILE A 693 -41.53 3.71 -18.40
CA ILE A 693 -42.26 3.11 -19.54
C ILE A 693 -43.57 2.39 -19.14
N PRO A 694 -44.77 2.93 -19.48
CA PRO A 694 -46.01 2.18 -19.29
C PRO A 694 -45.94 0.85 -20.04
N GLU A 695 -46.49 -0.22 -19.45
CA GLU A 695 -46.72 -1.54 -20.06
C GLU A 695 -47.71 -1.50 -21.25
N THR A 696 -47.64 -0.47 -22.09
CA THR A 696 -48.37 -0.36 -23.33
C THR A 696 -47.40 0.06 -24.42
N ASN A 697 -46.72 -0.92 -25.02
CA ASN A 697 -46.72 -1.15 -26.46
C ASN A 697 -46.08 -2.50 -26.76
N SER A 698 -46.59 -3.15 -27.80
CA SER A 698 -46.40 -4.56 -28.13
C SER A 698 -44.93 -4.98 -28.24
N GLY A 699 -44.66 -6.27 -28.05
CA GLY A 699 -43.36 -6.90 -28.33
C GLY A 699 -42.88 -6.82 -29.79
N GLU A 700 -43.47 -5.95 -30.61
CA GLU A 700 -43.01 -5.60 -31.95
C GLU A 700 -42.06 -4.39 -31.96
N ASP A 701 -42.16 -3.45 -31.02
CA ASP A 701 -41.25 -2.27 -31.00
C ASP A 701 -39.84 -2.62 -30.49
N ARG A 702 -39.69 -3.69 -29.70
CA ARG A 702 -38.37 -4.27 -29.38
C ARG A 702 -37.68 -4.91 -30.60
N LYS A 703 -38.38 -5.10 -31.73
CA LYS A 703 -37.78 -5.61 -32.98
C LYS A 703 -37.15 -4.51 -33.84
N LEU A 704 -37.16 -3.25 -33.41
CA LEU A 704 -36.64 -2.11 -34.18
C LEU A 704 -35.26 -1.59 -33.72
N ILE A 705 -34.66 -2.17 -32.69
CA ILE A 705 -33.21 -2.03 -32.49
C ILE A 705 -32.56 -3.07 -33.39
N SER A 706 -32.14 -2.64 -34.59
CA SER A 706 -31.27 -3.48 -35.42
C SER A 706 -30.01 -3.78 -34.58
N PRO A 707 -29.68 -5.07 -34.33
CA PRO A 707 -28.43 -5.46 -33.68
C PRO A 707 -27.20 -4.82 -34.34
N ASP A 708 -27.32 -4.48 -35.63
CA ASP A 708 -26.26 -3.86 -36.41
C ASP A 708 -25.94 -2.44 -35.93
N ALA A 709 -26.93 -1.65 -35.50
CA ALA A 709 -26.70 -0.28 -35.03
C ALA A 709 -25.93 -0.23 -33.70
N GLU A 710 -26.17 -1.20 -32.80
CA GLU A 710 -25.41 -1.32 -31.54
C GLU A 710 -24.01 -1.87 -31.79
N ASN A 711 -23.88 -2.86 -32.67
CA ASN A 711 -22.57 -3.40 -33.07
C ASN A 711 -21.71 -2.31 -33.72
N ASP A 712 -22.30 -1.45 -34.56
CA ASP A 712 -21.60 -0.33 -35.19
C ASP A 712 -21.17 0.74 -34.17
N PHE A 713 -21.97 0.96 -33.12
CA PHE A 713 -21.54 1.82 -32.01
C PHE A 713 -20.33 1.23 -31.28
N ILE A 714 -20.34 -0.06 -30.93
CA ILE A 714 -19.22 -0.71 -30.24
C ILE A 714 -17.96 -0.70 -31.12
N LYS A 715 -18.09 -0.98 -32.43
CA LYS A 715 -16.97 -0.87 -33.38
C LYS A 715 -16.39 0.54 -33.42
N ASN A 716 -17.25 1.56 -33.53
CA ASN A 716 -16.82 2.95 -33.52
C ASN A 716 -16.19 3.35 -32.18
N PHE A 717 -16.72 2.85 -31.07
CA PHE A 717 -16.13 3.06 -29.74
C PHE A 717 -14.72 2.47 -29.65
N LEU A 718 -14.52 1.23 -30.11
CA LEU A 718 -13.19 0.61 -30.15
C LEU A 718 -12.21 1.45 -31.00
N GLN A 719 -12.64 1.88 -32.19
CA GLN A 719 -11.82 2.70 -33.09
C GLN A 719 -11.48 4.08 -32.49
N THR A 720 -12.48 4.77 -31.93
CA THR A 720 -12.33 6.12 -31.35
C THR A 720 -11.38 6.12 -30.16
N HIS A 721 -11.37 5.04 -29.38
CA HIS A 721 -10.51 4.89 -28.21
C HIS A 721 -9.20 4.14 -28.50
N HIS A 722 -8.90 3.83 -29.77
CA HIS A 722 -7.72 3.06 -30.20
C HIS A 722 -7.57 1.73 -29.46
N LEU A 723 -8.70 1.04 -29.27
CA LEU A 723 -8.80 -0.25 -28.58
C LEU A 723 -8.65 -1.43 -29.55
N ASP A 724 -7.96 -1.25 -30.66
CA ASP A 724 -7.70 -2.32 -31.62
C ASP A 724 -6.89 -3.46 -30.98
N VAL A 725 -7.01 -4.66 -31.55
CA VAL A 725 -6.29 -5.85 -31.07
C VAL A 725 -4.78 -5.56 -31.04
N PRO A 726 -4.13 -5.61 -29.86
CA PRO A 726 -2.75 -5.18 -29.71
C PRO A 726 -1.79 -6.06 -30.50
N ALA A 727 -0.70 -5.47 -30.99
CA ALA A 727 0.33 -6.18 -31.77
C ALA A 727 0.87 -7.43 -31.08
N VAL A 728 0.93 -7.44 -29.73
CA VAL A 728 1.34 -8.61 -28.94
C VAL A 728 0.44 -9.83 -29.21
N ILE A 729 -0.89 -9.64 -29.32
CA ILE A 729 -1.82 -10.72 -29.65
C ILE A 729 -1.65 -11.16 -31.10
N LYS A 730 -1.55 -10.20 -32.04
CA LYS A 730 -1.40 -10.50 -33.48
C LYS A 730 -0.11 -11.25 -33.78
N ASN A 731 1.00 -10.82 -33.21
CA ASN A 731 2.29 -11.48 -33.37
C ASN A 731 2.26 -12.91 -32.80
N MET A 732 1.58 -13.11 -31.66
CA MET A 732 1.44 -14.44 -31.09
C MET A 732 0.56 -15.36 -31.94
N LEU A 733 -0.54 -14.84 -32.51
CA LEU A 733 -1.38 -15.57 -33.46
C LEU A 733 -0.60 -15.98 -34.70
N LYS A 734 0.19 -15.04 -35.26
CA LYS A 734 1.07 -15.31 -36.40
C LYS A 734 2.08 -16.41 -36.09
N TYR A 735 2.74 -16.33 -34.93
CA TYR A 735 3.68 -17.35 -34.48
C TYR A 735 3.01 -18.72 -34.31
N ALA A 736 1.80 -18.74 -33.74
CA ALA A 736 1.00 -19.95 -33.58
C ALA A 736 0.38 -20.47 -34.90
N GLN A 737 0.69 -19.85 -36.04
CA GLN A 737 0.13 -20.18 -37.35
C GLN A 737 -1.41 -20.11 -37.37
N MET A 738 -1.97 -19.17 -36.60
CA MET A 738 -3.39 -18.87 -36.56
C MET A 738 -3.68 -17.60 -37.37
N ASP A 739 -4.95 -17.40 -37.74
CA ASP A 739 -5.39 -16.16 -38.39
C ASP A 739 -5.10 -14.95 -37.48
N GLU A 740 -4.36 -13.96 -37.99
CA GLU A 740 -4.02 -12.74 -37.25
C GLU A 740 -5.26 -11.92 -36.88
N ASN A 741 -6.36 -12.09 -37.63
CA ASN A 741 -7.65 -11.44 -37.38
C ASN A 741 -8.62 -12.33 -36.59
N TYR A 742 -8.13 -13.42 -35.97
CA TYR A 742 -9.00 -14.35 -35.25
C TYR A 742 -9.83 -13.65 -34.18
N VAL A 743 -9.26 -12.68 -33.47
CA VAL A 743 -9.97 -11.96 -32.41
C VAL A 743 -11.08 -11.10 -33.02
N GLU A 744 -10.78 -10.32 -34.05
CA GLU A 744 -11.75 -9.49 -34.75
C GLU A 744 -12.88 -10.33 -35.39
N ASN A 745 -12.55 -11.51 -35.90
CA ASN A 745 -13.49 -12.42 -36.58
C ASN A 745 -14.40 -13.19 -35.61
N ASN A 746 -14.01 -13.35 -34.34
CA ASN A 746 -14.75 -14.14 -33.34
C ASN A 746 -15.25 -13.29 -32.16
N LEU A 747 -15.27 -11.96 -32.32
CA LEU A 747 -15.72 -11.04 -31.28
C LEU A 747 -17.24 -11.12 -31.10
N ASP A 748 -17.70 -11.60 -29.95
CA ASP A 748 -19.11 -11.51 -29.55
C ASP A 748 -19.38 -10.11 -28.98
N TYR A 749 -20.04 -9.27 -29.78
CA TYR A 749 -20.33 -7.88 -29.41
C TYR A 749 -21.27 -7.79 -28.19
N ASP A 750 -22.13 -8.78 -27.94
CA ASP A 750 -23.00 -8.80 -26.76
C ASP A 750 -22.23 -9.15 -25.49
N GLU A 751 -21.22 -10.00 -25.59
CA GLU A 751 -20.31 -10.27 -24.48
C GLU A 751 -19.41 -9.07 -24.22
N LEU A 752 -18.81 -8.49 -25.26
CA LEU A 752 -17.99 -7.30 -25.17
C LEU A 752 -18.77 -6.11 -24.60
N ARG A 753 -20.04 -5.93 -24.97
CA ARG A 753 -20.92 -4.91 -24.37
C ARG A 753 -21.03 -5.06 -22.85
N LYS A 754 -21.21 -6.29 -22.35
CA LYS A 754 -21.28 -6.57 -20.90
C LYS A 754 -19.96 -6.30 -20.21
N GLU A 755 -18.85 -6.71 -20.82
CA GLU A 755 -17.51 -6.42 -20.30
C GLU A 755 -17.22 -4.92 -20.27
N LEU A 756 -17.56 -4.17 -21.32
CA LEU A 756 -17.42 -2.71 -21.35
C LEU A 756 -18.24 -2.03 -20.27
N LEU A 757 -19.49 -2.47 -20.03
CA LEU A 757 -20.32 -1.98 -18.93
C LEU A 757 -19.68 -2.27 -17.58
N MET A 758 -19.12 -3.47 -17.38
CA MET A 758 -18.41 -3.82 -16.15
C MET A 758 -17.15 -2.98 -15.96
N ILE A 759 -16.34 -2.82 -17.00
CA ILE A 759 -15.10 -2.05 -17.00
C ILE A 759 -15.39 -0.57 -16.69
N LEU A 760 -16.35 0.01 -17.39
CA LEU A 760 -16.68 1.43 -17.26
C LEU A 760 -17.45 1.73 -15.97
N HIS A 761 -18.03 0.75 -15.27
CA HIS A 761 -18.79 1.01 -14.04
C HIS A 761 -18.01 0.68 -12.75
N PHE A 762 -17.14 -0.32 -12.75
CA PHE A 762 -16.40 -0.77 -11.56
C PHE A 762 -14.94 -0.28 -11.59
N ASP A 763 -14.70 0.90 -11.02
CA ASP A 763 -13.37 1.57 -11.06
C ASP A 763 -12.25 0.86 -10.29
N ALA A 764 -12.52 -0.14 -9.45
CA ALA A 764 -11.48 -0.70 -8.59
C ALA A 764 -11.43 -2.23 -8.49
N ILE A 765 -12.54 -2.94 -8.30
CA ILE A 765 -12.51 -4.39 -8.05
C ILE A 765 -13.80 -5.02 -8.58
N VAL A 766 -13.68 -5.83 -9.64
CA VAL A 766 -14.72 -6.79 -10.02
C VAL A 766 -14.53 -8.00 -9.09
N PRO A 767 -15.54 -8.41 -8.30
CA PRO A 767 -15.42 -9.60 -7.44
C PRO A 767 -15.06 -10.84 -8.26
N ASN A 768 -14.23 -11.74 -7.73
CA ASN A 768 -13.78 -12.95 -8.45
C ASN A 768 -14.92 -13.87 -8.94
N ASN A 769 -16.14 -13.70 -8.42
CA ASN A 769 -17.32 -14.47 -8.80
C ASN A 769 -18.46 -13.52 -9.26
N VAL A 770 -18.35 -12.97 -10.47
CA VAL A 770 -19.48 -12.28 -11.12
C VAL A 770 -20.23 -13.28 -12.00
N THR A 771 -21.45 -13.63 -11.57
CA THR A 771 -22.39 -14.37 -12.42
C THR A 771 -23.37 -13.39 -13.06
N LYS A 772 -23.98 -13.78 -14.19
CA LYS A 772 -25.07 -13.03 -14.86
C LYS A 772 -26.19 -12.63 -13.88
N SER A 773 -26.46 -13.45 -12.87
CA SER A 773 -27.44 -13.17 -11.81
C SER A 773 -27.02 -11.98 -10.94
N ASN A 774 -25.74 -11.90 -10.55
CA ASN A 774 -25.24 -10.84 -9.67
C ASN A 774 -25.26 -9.47 -10.36
N VAL A 775 -25.04 -9.41 -11.68
CA VAL A 775 -25.12 -8.17 -12.46
C VAL A 775 -26.56 -7.67 -12.55
N LEU A 776 -27.53 -8.56 -12.76
CA LEU A 776 -28.96 -8.19 -12.81
C LEU A 776 -29.47 -7.73 -11.44
N THR A 777 -29.12 -8.42 -10.36
CA THR A 777 -29.46 -8.01 -8.98
C THR A 777 -28.82 -6.66 -8.63
N PHE A 778 -27.58 -6.41 -9.05
CA PHE A 778 -26.90 -5.14 -8.83
C PHE A 778 -27.51 -3.96 -9.61
N VAL A 779 -27.94 -4.18 -10.85
CA VAL A 779 -28.66 -3.18 -11.65
C VAL A 779 -30.00 -2.83 -10.99
N ASP A 780 -30.71 -3.83 -10.47
CA ASP A 780 -31.95 -3.63 -9.69
C ASP A 780 -31.69 -2.86 -8.38
N GLU A 781 -30.63 -3.18 -7.63
CA GLU A 781 -30.23 -2.50 -6.39
C GLU A 781 -29.84 -1.03 -6.61
N LYS A 782 -29.22 -0.72 -7.76
CA LYS A 782 -28.84 0.64 -8.16
C LYS A 782 -30.04 1.49 -8.60
N LEU A 783 -30.99 0.88 -9.32
CA LEU A 783 -32.21 1.56 -9.77
C LEU A 783 -33.19 1.84 -8.63
N GLN A 784 -33.20 1.01 -7.58
CA GLN A 784 -34.15 1.14 -6.48
C GLN A 784 -33.61 1.88 -5.24
N GLY A 785 -32.31 2.21 -5.23
CA GLY A 785 -31.61 2.76 -4.07
C GLY A 785 -31.47 1.70 -2.96
N ASN A 786 -30.27 1.57 -2.42
CA ASN A 786 -29.95 0.51 -1.44
C ASN A 786 -30.81 0.63 -0.15
N ARG A 787 -31.91 -0.14 -0.09
CA ARG A 787 -32.91 -0.14 1.00
C ARG A 787 -32.46 -0.90 2.26
N ASP A 788 -31.39 -1.69 2.18
CA ASP A 788 -30.93 -2.54 3.29
C ASP A 788 -29.82 -1.94 4.16
N ASN A 789 -29.37 -0.72 3.87
CA ASN A 789 -28.55 0.08 4.78
C ASN A 789 -29.32 0.62 6.00
N SER A 790 -30.25 -0.17 6.54
CA SER A 790 -30.59 -0.06 7.96
C SER A 790 -29.42 -0.65 8.76
N VAL A 791 -28.32 0.11 8.84
CA VAL A 791 -27.27 -0.15 9.82
C VAL A 791 -27.95 -0.12 11.18
N MET A 792 -28.21 -1.30 11.75
CA MET A 792 -28.57 -1.46 13.16
C MET A 792 -27.33 -1.03 13.97
N PHE A 793 -27.18 0.28 14.18
CA PHE A 793 -26.21 0.79 15.12
C PHE A 793 -26.61 0.30 16.51
N ASN A 794 -25.74 -0.47 17.17
CA ASN A 794 -25.80 -0.62 18.62
C ASN A 794 -25.43 0.73 19.24
N PHE A 795 -26.44 1.58 19.39
CA PHE A 795 -26.32 2.90 20.00
C PHE A 795 -26.05 2.74 21.49
N THR A 796 -24.79 2.65 21.87
CA THR A 796 -24.36 2.91 23.26
C THR A 796 -24.67 4.38 23.60
N SER A 797 -24.86 4.68 24.89
CA SER A 797 -25.09 6.06 25.34
C SER A 797 -24.02 7.04 24.84
N GLU A 798 -22.79 6.57 24.65
CA GLU A 798 -21.69 7.38 24.15
C GLU A 798 -21.75 7.63 22.64
N THR A 799 -22.08 6.60 21.85
CA THR A 799 -22.32 6.77 20.40
C THR A 799 -23.46 7.75 20.15
N ILE A 800 -24.52 7.69 20.96
CA ILE A 800 -25.65 8.63 20.89
C ILE A 800 -25.14 10.06 21.11
N ARG A 801 -24.34 10.30 22.15
CA ARG A 801 -23.78 11.62 22.45
C ARG A 801 -22.91 12.16 21.32
N ILE A 802 -22.04 11.35 20.72
CA ILE A 802 -21.15 11.79 19.64
C ILE A 802 -21.96 12.15 18.39
N VAL A 803 -22.90 11.30 17.99
CA VAL A 803 -23.76 11.55 16.83
C VAL A 803 -24.59 12.81 17.05
N THR A 804 -25.19 12.94 18.24
CA THR A 804 -25.94 14.14 18.64
C THR A 804 -25.06 15.38 18.62
N TYR A 805 -23.84 15.32 19.18
CA TYR A 805 -22.90 16.44 19.15
C TYR A 805 -22.60 16.87 17.70
N LYS A 806 -22.32 15.92 16.80
CA LYS A 806 -22.07 16.22 15.38
C LYS A 806 -23.29 16.89 14.71
N LEU A 807 -24.49 16.39 14.95
CA LEU A 807 -25.74 17.00 14.47
C LEU A 807 -25.92 18.44 15.00
N LEU A 808 -25.68 18.65 16.29
CA LEU A 808 -25.77 19.97 16.92
C LEU A 808 -24.71 20.94 16.37
N THR A 809 -23.49 20.47 16.12
CA THR A 809 -22.37 21.28 15.59
C THR A 809 -22.35 21.44 14.07
N ALA A 810 -23.30 20.85 13.33
CA ALA A 810 -23.42 21.05 11.89
C ALA A 810 -23.52 22.56 11.59
N LYS A 811 -22.69 23.07 10.69
CA LYS A 811 -22.55 24.51 10.39
C LYS A 811 -23.68 25.07 9.52
N THR A 812 -24.42 24.17 8.88
CA THR A 812 -25.42 24.42 7.84
C THR A 812 -26.65 23.56 8.08
N LEU A 813 -27.78 23.94 7.49
CA LEU A 813 -29.03 23.23 7.63
C LEU A 813 -29.06 21.96 6.76
N GLU A 814 -28.40 22.00 5.62
CA GLU A 814 -28.25 20.93 4.64
C GLU A 814 -27.35 19.83 5.19
N GLY A 815 -26.17 20.19 5.71
CA GLY A 815 -25.29 19.29 6.44
C GLY A 815 -25.99 18.64 7.64
N PHE A 816 -26.79 19.41 8.39
CA PHE A 816 -27.65 18.85 9.44
C PHE A 816 -28.65 17.84 8.89
N GLY A 817 -29.37 18.17 7.81
CA GLY A 817 -30.34 17.27 7.18
C GLY A 817 -29.72 15.99 6.62
N GLY A 818 -28.50 16.07 6.08
CA GLY A 818 -27.72 14.92 5.62
C GLY A 818 -27.33 13.99 6.77
N LEU A 819 -26.76 14.55 7.84
CA LEU A 819 -26.41 13.80 9.05
C LEU A 819 -27.65 13.18 9.70
N LEU A 820 -28.78 13.91 9.73
CA LEU A 820 -30.01 13.43 10.32
C LEU A 820 -30.58 12.25 9.55
N ARG A 821 -30.61 12.31 8.21
CA ARG A 821 -31.04 11.18 7.37
C ARG A 821 -30.17 9.94 7.55
N LYS A 822 -28.85 10.13 7.73
CA LYS A 822 -27.88 9.05 7.89
C LYS A 822 -27.97 8.36 9.26
N TYR A 823 -27.94 9.14 10.33
CA TYR A 823 -27.82 8.60 11.69
C TYR A 823 -29.15 8.51 12.43
N CYS A 824 -30.15 9.25 11.96
CA CYS A 824 -31.47 9.33 12.55
C CYS A 824 -32.57 9.20 11.49
N PRO A 825 -32.64 8.06 10.77
CA PRO A 825 -33.62 7.85 9.68
C PRO A 825 -35.08 7.83 10.17
N LYS A 826 -35.30 7.98 11.48
CA LYS A 826 -36.61 8.07 12.13
C LYS A 826 -36.69 9.37 12.93
N ARG A 827 -37.90 9.92 13.05
CA ARG A 827 -38.24 11.03 13.98
C ARG A 827 -38.46 10.52 15.41
N CYS A 828 -37.70 9.49 15.81
CA CYS A 828 -37.80 8.83 17.10
C CYS A 828 -36.52 8.04 17.40
N GLY A 829 -36.39 7.56 18.64
CA GLY A 829 -35.21 6.82 19.09
C GLY A 829 -34.20 7.70 19.84
N PRO A 830 -33.19 7.09 20.47
CA PRO A 830 -32.37 7.77 21.47
C PRO A 830 -31.53 8.92 20.89
N VAL A 831 -31.02 8.79 19.67
CA VAL A 831 -30.31 9.87 18.96
C VAL A 831 -31.23 11.05 18.69
N PHE A 832 -32.45 10.80 18.21
CA PHE A 832 -33.44 11.85 17.96
C PHE A 832 -33.82 12.57 19.26
N THR A 833 -34.09 11.81 20.32
CA THR A 833 -34.45 12.34 21.63
C THR A 833 -33.34 13.20 22.21
N GLU A 834 -32.09 12.73 22.21
CA GLU A 834 -30.96 13.51 22.71
C GLU A 834 -30.66 14.72 21.81
N LEU A 835 -30.87 14.62 20.50
CA LEU A 835 -30.78 15.77 19.60
C LEU A 835 -31.79 16.85 19.95
N VAL A 836 -33.07 16.49 20.13
CA VAL A 836 -34.13 17.45 20.48
C VAL A 836 -33.82 18.10 21.83
N LYS A 837 -33.39 17.32 22.84
CA LYS A 837 -32.94 17.87 24.13
C LYS A 837 -31.76 18.83 23.95
N GLY A 838 -30.77 18.46 23.14
CA GLY A 838 -29.63 19.31 22.81
C GLY A 838 -30.05 20.64 22.16
N LEU A 839 -30.99 20.61 21.22
CA LEU A 839 -31.52 21.81 20.57
C LEU A 839 -32.32 22.70 21.54
N LEU A 840 -32.98 22.11 22.54
CA LEU A 840 -33.79 22.83 23.55
C LEU A 840 -32.98 23.36 24.73
N THR A 841 -31.78 22.82 24.98
CA THR A 841 -30.95 23.18 26.16
C THR A 841 -29.90 24.25 25.88
N VAL A 842 -29.57 24.53 24.61
CA VAL A 842 -28.59 25.56 24.26
C VAL A 842 -29.17 26.95 24.54
N PRO A 843 -28.56 27.74 25.44
CA PRO A 843 -29.04 29.08 25.74
C PRO A 843 -29.00 29.96 24.49
N PRO A 844 -29.98 30.85 24.27
CA PRO A 844 -30.06 31.73 23.09
C PRO A 844 -28.90 32.75 22.98
N THR A 845 -27.95 32.76 23.92
CA THR A 845 -26.81 33.69 23.97
C THR A 845 -25.57 33.23 23.20
N VAL A 846 -25.57 32.03 22.60
CA VAL A 846 -24.43 31.50 21.82
C VAL A 846 -24.61 31.77 20.33
N GLN A 847 -23.54 32.06 19.59
CA GLN A 847 -23.50 32.33 18.13
C GLN A 847 -24.27 31.32 17.24
N ASN A 848 -24.66 30.15 17.76
CA ASN A 848 -25.43 29.12 17.06
C ASN A 848 -26.95 29.16 17.32
N ALA A 849 -27.48 30.14 18.05
CA ALA A 849 -28.90 30.20 18.41
C ALA A 849 -29.84 30.25 17.19
N THR A 850 -29.49 31.04 16.17
CA THR A 850 -30.27 31.15 14.92
C THR A 850 -30.32 29.82 14.17
N LEU A 851 -29.18 29.14 14.03
CA LEU A 851 -29.10 27.87 13.32
C LEU A 851 -29.81 26.74 14.09
N ASN A 852 -29.74 26.75 15.43
CA ASN A 852 -30.48 25.78 16.24
C ASN A 852 -31.99 25.97 16.12
N LYS A 853 -32.46 27.23 16.07
CA LYS A 853 -33.86 27.54 15.74
C LYS A 853 -34.24 26.94 14.38
N GLU A 854 -33.45 27.17 13.34
CA GLU A 854 -33.72 26.65 11.99
C GLU A 854 -33.75 25.11 11.96
N LYS A 855 -32.79 24.46 12.63
CA LYS A 855 -32.78 22.99 12.79
C LYS A 855 -34.07 22.49 13.44
N LEU A 856 -34.55 23.17 14.48
CA LEU A 856 -35.77 22.79 15.19
C LEU A 856 -37.03 23.00 14.34
N VAL A 857 -37.10 24.11 13.58
CA VAL A 857 -38.15 24.36 12.59
C VAL A 857 -38.15 23.27 11.51
N SER A 858 -36.97 22.84 11.04
CA SER A 858 -36.84 21.75 10.07
C SER A 858 -37.36 20.41 10.59
N LEU A 859 -37.12 20.10 11.87
CA LEU A 859 -37.68 18.92 12.51
C LEU A 859 -39.21 18.96 12.58
N LEU A 860 -39.79 20.10 12.98
CA LEU A 860 -41.24 20.27 13.11
C LEU A 860 -41.96 20.24 11.75
N THR A 861 -41.38 20.87 10.73
CA THR A 861 -42.00 21.03 9.40
C THR A 861 -41.70 19.89 8.42
N ASN A 862 -40.73 19.03 8.75
CA ASN A 862 -40.16 18.06 7.82
C ASN A 862 -39.46 18.69 6.61
N LYS A 863 -38.92 19.91 6.72
CA LYS A 863 -38.32 20.62 5.59
C LYS A 863 -36.95 21.19 5.92
N VAL A 864 -36.00 21.01 5.02
CA VAL A 864 -34.72 21.72 5.00
C VAL A 864 -34.66 22.45 3.66
N GLY A 865 -34.72 23.79 3.71
CA GLY A 865 -34.94 24.60 2.51
C GLY A 865 -36.25 24.21 1.80
N TYR A 866 -36.15 23.85 0.52
CA TYR A 866 -37.29 23.41 -0.29
C TYR A 866 -37.52 21.89 -0.29
N SER A 867 -36.66 21.11 0.38
CA SER A 867 -36.70 19.65 0.35
C SER A 867 -37.30 19.06 1.62
N ASN A 868 -37.99 17.93 1.48
CA ASN A 868 -38.45 17.17 2.63
C ASN A 868 -37.25 16.49 3.33
N LEU A 869 -37.13 16.71 4.64
CA LEU A 869 -36.08 16.14 5.49
C LEU A 869 -36.18 14.61 5.56
N TYR A 870 -37.40 14.07 5.62
CA TYR A 870 -37.71 12.66 5.47
C TYR A 870 -38.61 12.45 4.25
N THR A 871 -38.26 11.51 3.36
CA THR A 871 -39.01 11.17 2.14
C THR A 871 -39.64 9.78 2.17
N ASN A 872 -39.40 9.01 3.23
CA ASN A 872 -39.97 7.67 3.40
C ASN A 872 -41.46 7.73 3.80
N ALA A 873 -42.06 6.56 4.07
CA ALA A 873 -43.46 6.47 4.53
C ALA A 873 -43.75 7.25 5.83
N ILE A 874 -42.72 7.71 6.55
CA ILE A 874 -42.89 8.56 7.74
C ILE A 874 -43.11 10.03 7.37
N SER A 875 -42.78 10.45 6.15
CA SER A 875 -42.88 11.85 5.69
C SER A 875 -44.28 12.44 5.78
N ARG A 876 -45.32 11.60 5.67
CA ARG A 876 -46.74 11.98 5.82
C ARG A 876 -47.15 12.25 7.27
N PHE A 877 -46.34 11.81 8.24
CA PHE A 877 -46.65 11.96 9.64
C PHE A 877 -46.01 13.23 10.19
N CYS A 878 -46.84 14.06 10.83
CA CYS A 878 -46.33 15.16 11.63
C CYS A 878 -45.67 14.62 12.90
N TRP A 879 -44.62 15.31 13.34
CA TRP A 879 -43.94 14.99 14.58
C TRP A 879 -44.60 15.75 15.72
N GLN A 880 -45.11 15.02 16.71
CA GLN A 880 -45.55 15.60 17.97
C GLN A 880 -44.45 15.38 19.03
N PRO A 881 -43.93 16.44 19.66
CA PRO A 881 -42.96 16.31 20.74
C PRO A 881 -43.50 15.43 21.87
N LEU A 882 -42.61 14.65 22.47
CA LEU A 882 -42.93 13.81 23.64
C LEU A 882 -43.28 14.68 24.86
N ALA A 883 -43.91 14.08 25.87
CA ALA A 883 -44.37 14.79 27.05
C ALA A 883 -43.25 15.49 27.86
N ASP A 884 -41.99 15.07 27.68
CA ASP A 884 -40.81 15.66 28.30
C ASP A 884 -40.32 16.94 27.61
N VAL A 885 -40.85 17.29 26.44
CA VAL A 885 -40.56 18.57 25.78
C VAL A 885 -41.48 19.66 26.34
N ASN A 886 -40.88 20.71 26.93
CA ASN A 886 -41.61 21.89 27.35
C ASN A 886 -42.00 22.73 26.12
N ILE A 887 -43.30 22.83 25.84
CA ILE A 887 -43.84 23.57 24.68
C ILE A 887 -43.56 25.07 24.79
N ASP A 888 -43.47 25.63 26.01
CA ASP A 888 -43.12 27.04 26.18
C ASP A 888 -41.66 27.30 25.78
N THR A 889 -40.73 26.41 26.13
CA THR A 889 -39.32 26.47 25.70
C THR A 889 -39.19 26.31 24.19
N LEU A 890 -39.95 25.37 23.61
CA LEU A 890 -40.03 25.21 22.15
C LEU A 890 -40.56 26.49 21.47
N ALA A 891 -41.59 27.11 22.03
CA ALA A 891 -42.19 28.34 21.53
C ALA A 891 -41.26 29.57 21.70
N GLU A 892 -40.41 29.57 22.73
CA GLU A 892 -39.39 30.61 22.94
C GLU A 892 -38.27 30.51 21.90
N ILE A 893 -37.76 29.30 21.63
CA ILE A 893 -36.67 29.08 20.67
C ILE A 893 -37.14 29.27 19.22
N VAL A 894 -38.28 28.68 18.85
CA VAL A 894 -38.83 28.79 17.49
C VAL A 894 -39.44 30.18 17.26
N GLY A 895 -40.05 30.75 18.30
CA GLY A 895 -40.87 31.95 18.22
C GLY A 895 -42.36 31.59 18.15
N LYS A 896 -43.16 32.19 19.05
CA LYS A 896 -44.58 31.89 19.23
C LYS A 896 -45.41 31.99 17.94
N THR A 897 -45.13 32.98 17.10
CA THR A 897 -45.84 33.19 15.83
C THR A 897 -45.54 32.10 14.81
N GLU A 898 -44.27 31.73 14.70
CA GLU A 898 -43.80 30.70 13.77
C GLU A 898 -44.28 29.31 14.20
N LEU A 899 -44.20 29.00 15.50
CA LEU A 899 -44.74 27.74 16.04
C LEU A 899 -46.25 27.61 15.78
N ARG A 900 -47.03 28.68 15.97
CA ARG A 900 -48.48 28.69 15.65
C ARG A 900 -48.75 28.49 14.16
N ALA A 901 -47.91 29.02 13.28
CA ALA A 901 -48.03 28.81 11.84
C ALA A 901 -47.76 27.35 11.46
N ILE A 902 -46.71 26.75 12.04
CA ILE A 902 -46.38 25.34 11.86
C ILE A 902 -47.51 24.45 12.41
N GLU A 903 -48.00 24.76 13.62
CA GLU A 903 -49.11 24.05 14.26
C GLU A 903 -50.35 24.05 13.37
N LYS A 904 -50.74 25.23 12.85
CA LYS A 904 -51.87 25.37 11.93
C LYS A 904 -51.66 24.54 10.65
N GLY A 905 -50.44 24.47 10.13
CA GLY A 905 -50.10 23.67 8.96
C GLY A 905 -50.19 22.15 9.20
N ASN A 906 -49.96 21.72 10.44
CA ASN A 906 -50.03 20.31 10.83
C ASN A 906 -51.44 19.85 11.26
N LEU A 907 -52.39 20.76 11.53
CA LEU A 907 -53.75 20.42 11.96
C LEU A 907 -54.42 19.39 11.03
N GLY A 908 -54.91 18.30 11.60
CA GLY A 908 -55.55 17.21 10.85
C GLY A 908 -54.59 16.25 10.13
N SER A 909 -53.28 16.49 10.20
CA SER A 909 -52.27 15.54 9.72
C SER A 909 -52.21 14.33 10.65
N ASP A 910 -51.80 13.19 10.10
CA ASP A 910 -51.58 11.99 10.91
C ASP A 910 -50.35 12.19 11.80
N VAL A 911 -50.44 11.82 13.08
CA VAL A 911 -49.29 11.87 14.00
C VAL A 911 -48.58 10.51 14.00
N LEU A 912 -47.25 10.54 13.96
CA LEU A 912 -46.47 9.31 14.12
C LEU A 912 -46.61 8.79 15.56
N HIS A 913 -47.49 7.81 15.77
CA HIS A 913 -47.60 7.13 17.06
C HIS A 913 -46.36 6.24 17.29
N CYS A 914 -45.58 6.55 18.32
CA CYS A 914 -44.46 5.72 18.74
C CYS A 914 -44.97 4.61 19.67
N TYR A 915 -45.21 3.40 19.15
CA TYR A 915 -45.74 2.27 19.94
C TYR A 915 -44.77 1.83 21.05
N ARG A 916 -43.46 1.94 20.80
CA ARG A 916 -42.37 1.57 21.70
C ARG A 916 -41.04 2.11 21.19
N VAL A 917 -40.04 2.17 22.05
CA VAL A 917 -38.68 2.64 21.71
C VAL A 917 -38.04 1.78 20.59
N SER A 918 -38.34 0.48 20.55
CA SER A 918 -37.87 -0.43 19.50
C SER A 918 -38.87 -0.56 18.35
N ASN A 919 -38.38 -0.70 17.12
CA ASN A 919 -39.23 -0.98 15.95
C ASN A 919 -39.42 -2.49 15.71
N ILE A 920 -39.39 -3.29 16.77
CA ILE A 920 -39.74 -4.71 16.62
C ILE A 920 -41.21 -4.74 16.20
N LEU A 921 -41.59 -5.63 15.29
CA LEU A 921 -43.00 -5.83 14.95
C LEU A 921 -43.69 -6.53 16.13
N ASN A 922 -44.90 -6.13 16.49
CA ASN A 922 -45.70 -6.88 17.45
C ASN A 922 -46.20 -8.19 16.79
N HIS A 923 -46.88 -9.04 17.56
CA HIS A 923 -47.43 -10.30 17.04
C HIS A 923 -48.40 -10.13 15.86
N HIS A 924 -48.88 -8.91 15.60
CA HIS A 924 -49.77 -8.57 14.51
C HIS A 924 -49.05 -7.90 13.32
N GLY A 925 -47.71 -7.88 13.31
CA GLY A 925 -46.92 -7.31 12.21
C GLY A 925 -46.86 -5.78 12.20
N TYR A 926 -47.29 -5.10 13.26
CA TYR A 926 -47.25 -3.64 13.38
C TYR A 926 -46.05 -3.17 14.21
N GLY A 927 -45.46 -2.04 13.82
CA GLY A 927 -44.36 -1.38 14.52
C GLY A 927 -44.31 0.11 14.14
N ASN A 928 -43.31 0.87 14.59
CA ASN A 928 -43.22 2.29 14.25
C ASN A 928 -43.09 2.57 12.73
N TYR A 929 -42.56 1.63 11.94
CA TYR A 929 -42.48 1.70 10.46
C TYR A 929 -43.72 1.14 9.74
N ASN A 930 -44.52 0.35 10.43
CA ASN A 930 -45.79 -0.18 9.92
C ASN A 930 -46.85 0.08 10.99
N PRO A 931 -47.21 1.35 11.25
CA PRO A 931 -48.17 1.67 12.27
C PRO A 931 -49.52 1.06 11.90
N ASN A 932 -50.22 0.50 12.90
CA ASN A 932 -51.60 0.14 12.72
C ASN A 932 -52.39 1.43 12.47
N MET A 933 -52.91 1.58 11.24
CA MET A 933 -53.62 2.79 10.80
C MET A 933 -54.85 3.10 11.67
N ASN A 934 -55.42 2.10 12.36
CA ASN A 934 -56.54 2.27 13.29
C ASN A 934 -56.12 2.95 14.61
N ASN A 935 -54.82 3.01 14.91
CA ASN A 935 -54.27 3.60 16.13
C ASN A 935 -53.53 4.92 15.86
N ILE A 936 -53.69 5.49 14.67
CA ILE A 936 -53.13 6.78 14.31
C ILE A 936 -54.15 7.85 14.64
N TYR A 937 -53.74 8.89 15.36
CA TYR A 937 -54.59 10.03 15.67
C TYR A 937 -54.22 11.24 14.82
N LYS A 938 -55.17 12.17 14.73
CA LYS A 938 -55.02 13.42 14.00
C LYS A 938 -54.40 14.47 14.92
N PHE A 939 -53.45 15.23 14.39
CA PHE A 939 -52.83 16.33 15.11
C PHE A 939 -53.85 17.44 15.38
N SER A 940 -54.12 17.71 16.65
CA SER A 940 -55.04 18.75 17.13
C SER A 940 -54.30 19.97 17.70
N GLY A 941 -53.00 19.86 17.98
CA GLY A 941 -52.14 20.94 18.42
C GLY A 941 -50.95 20.43 19.24
N TYR A 942 -49.94 21.27 19.44
CA TYR A 942 -48.77 20.91 20.27
C TYR A 942 -49.10 20.89 21.78
N ASN A 943 -50.17 21.58 22.19
CA ASN A 943 -50.69 21.59 23.56
C ASN A 943 -51.64 20.43 23.87
N ASP A 944 -52.18 19.77 22.84
CA ASP A 944 -53.15 18.69 22.99
C ASP A 944 -52.42 17.34 22.93
N ARG A 945 -52.05 16.83 24.11
CA ARG A 945 -51.24 15.61 24.25
C ARG A 945 -52.16 14.39 24.35
N HIS A 946 -52.10 13.51 23.35
CA HIS A 946 -52.78 12.21 23.33
C HIS A 946 -51.89 11.07 23.81
#